data_AF-A0A840YET3-F1
#
_entry.id   AF-A0A840YET3-F1
#
_cell.length_a   1.000
_cell.length_b   1.000
_cell.length_c   1.000
_cell.angle_alpha   90.00
_cell.angle_beta   90.00
_cell.angle_gamma   90.00
#
_symmetry.space_group_name_H-M   'P 1'
#
loop_
_entity.id
_entity.type
_entity.pdbx_description
1 polymer ?
#
loop_
_entity_poly.entity_id
_entity_poly.type
_entity_poly.pdbx_seq_one_letter_code
_entity_poly.pdbx_strand_id
1 'polypeptide(L)'
;MSQFARSPITAVLGPTNTGKTHLAVERMCGHASGMIGFPLRLLAREVYDRVVKMKGPEHVGLITGEEKILPPKARWLLCTAESMPLERDVAFVGLDEAQLGADPERGHVFTDRVLRARGREETMILGSESLKPMLKALVPDAEVIGRPRFSTLSYAGAKKLSRLPRRSAIVAFSAEEVYAVAEALRRLRGGAAVVMGALSPRTRNAQVAMFQAGEVDYLVATDAIGMGLNMDVAHVAFASLNKFDGRRQRRLTIAEMAQIAGRAGRHQRDGTFGALSEEGPSAFTPEEVLAIEGHQVPRLEHLFWRQGEPDFASIDALVASLQAKPEAEVLRAAPQAVDLAVLKRLAEEDWIRARVRSPRMVARLWAACSLPDFRKLGVDPHARFVGRVFGHISEGAGHLPHQWFADELQRLDHMGGDVEVLAGRIAAARSWAYIAHRADWLQDPTHWAERTRAVEEKLSDALHASLTQRFVDRRTTVLLRQIGADATDLPVTIGPEGGVSVEDHPLGTLSGFHFSVSPDARAADKRMLLAAAEKRLSSEYRRRGEALAEAPDTELSLSPVRPVPVDGQVSINLQAGAMNGGSKALNQTVFWGEVPVARLTAGTSIARPKIVLDRALDVLEARVRIAVQARLDQWFAAQLAKHLPVFAQLDVTLRDPHAGGPLRALAHALLDAGGLMPRRAAAHLVEALDGDARKRLRKLGVTIGTLDLFAPALLKPGAARWRRELMGLAEAPRDGASVLARGTPGADLPHGFRPLGPQAVRVDLVERIARAAHDSRQGRKPFTPDPALATSIGLNPETLARLMAQLGFRTARTQEGEPPRWIWQGLTPAAKPKAPPSNNAFAALAGLRDG
;
A
#
# COMPACT_ATOMS: atom_id res chain seq x y z
N MET A 1 -5.70 4.72 -79.10
CA MET A 1 -6.22 4.61 -77.73
C MET A 1 -5.98 5.95 -77.05
N SER A 2 -7.05 6.70 -76.74
CA SER A 2 -6.94 8.04 -76.16
C SER A 2 -6.25 7.96 -74.81
N GLN A 3 -5.31 8.89 -74.57
CA GLN A 3 -4.76 9.19 -73.26
C GLN A 3 -5.91 9.61 -72.34
N PHE A 4 -6.52 8.65 -71.63
CA PHE A 4 -7.37 8.99 -70.49
C PHE A 4 -6.49 9.73 -69.49
N ALA A 5 -6.93 10.93 -69.12
CA ALA A 5 -6.25 11.79 -68.15
C ALA A 5 -5.86 10.95 -66.92
N ARG A 6 -4.55 10.86 -66.61
CA ARG A 6 -4.09 10.19 -65.40
C ARG A 6 -4.73 10.90 -64.20
N SER A 7 -5.37 10.14 -63.31
CA SER A 7 -5.92 10.66 -62.07
C SER A 7 -4.82 11.42 -61.29
N PRO A 8 -5.11 12.61 -60.74
CA PRO A 8 -4.15 13.36 -59.94
C PRO A 8 -3.63 12.52 -58.77
N ILE A 9 -2.30 12.53 -58.61
CA ILE A 9 -1.60 11.92 -57.49
C ILE A 9 -1.10 13.04 -56.59
N THR A 10 -1.54 13.05 -55.34
CA THR A 10 -1.13 14.04 -54.34
C THR A 10 -0.41 13.35 -53.19
N ALA A 11 0.82 13.78 -52.90
CA ALA A 11 1.58 13.34 -51.75
C ALA A 11 1.49 14.39 -50.63
N VAL A 12 0.78 14.07 -49.55
CA VAL A 12 0.69 14.94 -48.37
C VAL A 12 1.76 14.49 -47.36
N LEU A 13 2.80 15.29 -47.20
CA LEU A 13 3.97 14.96 -46.37
C LEU A 13 4.08 15.87 -45.16
N GLY A 14 4.46 15.31 -44.02
CA GLY A 14 4.73 16.09 -42.80
C GLY A 14 4.91 15.20 -41.57
N PRO A 15 5.30 15.78 -40.41
CA PRO A 15 5.47 15.03 -39.15
C PRO A 15 4.13 14.45 -38.64
N THR A 16 4.17 13.72 -37.53
CA THR A 16 2.97 13.27 -36.81
C THR A 16 2.17 14.49 -36.28
N ASN A 17 0.87 14.29 -35.97
CA ASN A 17 -0.03 15.36 -35.50
C ASN A 17 -0.20 16.55 -36.49
N THR A 18 -0.41 16.23 -37.78
CA THR A 18 -0.58 17.18 -38.91
C THR A 18 -1.94 17.08 -39.62
N GLY A 19 -2.81 16.18 -39.17
CA GLY A 19 -4.16 15.98 -39.74
C GLY A 19 -4.20 15.27 -41.11
N LYS A 20 -3.09 14.70 -41.60
CA LYS A 20 -3.00 14.04 -42.92
C LYS A 20 -4.05 12.93 -43.11
N THR A 21 -4.12 11.99 -42.18
CA THR A 21 -5.09 10.87 -42.23
C THR A 21 -6.53 11.37 -42.11
N HIS A 22 -6.77 12.49 -41.40
CA HIS A 22 -8.10 13.10 -41.33
C HIS A 22 -8.53 13.62 -42.71
N LEU A 23 -7.65 14.41 -43.35
CA LEU A 23 -7.86 14.94 -44.70
C LEU A 23 -8.14 13.83 -45.71
N ALA A 24 -7.34 12.77 -45.71
CA ALA A 24 -7.52 11.65 -46.64
C ALA A 24 -8.89 10.95 -46.46
N VAL A 25 -9.34 10.80 -45.22
CA VAL A 25 -10.64 10.19 -44.93
C VAL A 25 -11.79 11.11 -45.34
N GLU A 26 -11.68 12.42 -45.12
CA GLU A 26 -12.66 13.40 -45.61
C GLU A 26 -12.75 13.39 -47.13
N ARG A 27 -11.60 13.42 -47.82
CA ARG A 27 -11.52 13.33 -49.28
C ARG A 27 -12.16 12.04 -49.78
N MET A 28 -11.76 10.89 -49.25
CA MET A 28 -12.35 9.59 -49.60
C MET A 28 -13.88 9.57 -49.41
N CYS A 29 -14.39 10.14 -48.32
CA CYS A 29 -15.82 10.19 -48.05
C CYS A 29 -16.57 11.18 -48.95
N GLY A 30 -15.88 12.14 -49.57
CA GLY A 30 -16.41 13.04 -50.59
C GLY A 30 -16.60 12.38 -51.96
N HIS A 31 -15.85 11.32 -52.26
CA HIS A 31 -15.96 10.57 -53.51
C HIS A 31 -17.07 9.49 -53.47
N ALA A 32 -17.51 9.06 -54.65
CA ALA A 32 -18.57 8.05 -54.82
C ALA A 32 -18.18 6.64 -54.30
N SER A 33 -16.88 6.36 -54.24
CA SER A 33 -16.28 5.13 -53.69
C SER A 33 -14.81 5.40 -53.35
N GLY A 34 -14.22 4.63 -52.45
CA GLY A 34 -12.80 4.77 -52.19
C GLY A 34 -12.22 3.68 -51.31
N MET A 35 -10.90 3.60 -51.26
CA MET A 35 -10.20 2.74 -50.32
C MET A 35 -8.98 3.43 -49.71
N ILE A 36 -8.65 3.09 -48.47
CA ILE A 36 -7.41 3.54 -47.82
C ILE A 36 -6.68 2.32 -47.25
N GLY A 37 -5.39 2.21 -47.58
CA GLY A 37 -4.46 1.27 -46.97
C GLY A 37 -3.77 1.88 -45.75
N PHE A 38 -3.98 1.27 -44.58
CA PHE A 38 -3.35 1.64 -43.32
C PHE A 38 -2.23 0.68 -42.96
N PRO A 39 -1.22 1.14 -42.21
CA PRO A 39 -0.12 0.26 -41.82
C PRO A 39 -0.46 -0.69 -40.69
N LEU A 40 -1.57 -0.45 -39.98
CA LEU A 40 -1.97 -1.24 -38.82
C LEU A 40 -3.46 -1.52 -38.84
N ARG A 41 -3.82 -2.76 -38.46
CA ARG A 41 -5.20 -3.21 -38.25
C ARG A 41 -5.99 -2.25 -37.36
N LEU A 42 -5.35 -1.73 -36.31
CA LEU A 42 -6.01 -0.86 -35.35
C LEU A 42 -6.45 0.49 -35.96
N LEU A 43 -5.59 1.09 -36.80
CA LEU A 43 -5.93 2.30 -37.54
C LEU A 43 -7.06 2.05 -38.54
N ALA A 44 -6.97 0.95 -39.29
CA ALA A 44 -8.03 0.56 -40.22
C ALA A 44 -9.37 0.42 -39.50
N ARG A 45 -9.38 -0.21 -38.31
CA ARG A 45 -10.59 -0.38 -37.49
C ARG A 45 -11.12 0.94 -36.95
N GLU A 46 -10.25 1.80 -36.39
CA GLU A 46 -10.65 3.10 -35.85
C GLU A 46 -11.31 3.96 -36.93
N VAL A 47 -10.70 4.02 -38.12
CA VAL A 47 -11.24 4.77 -39.25
C VAL A 47 -12.52 4.11 -39.78
N TYR A 48 -12.59 2.78 -39.83
CA TYR A 48 -13.82 2.05 -40.19
C TYR A 48 -14.99 2.46 -39.29
N ASP A 49 -14.84 2.40 -37.97
CA ASP A 49 -15.91 2.76 -37.03
C ASP A 49 -16.32 4.23 -37.20
N ARG A 50 -15.37 5.13 -37.53
CA ARG A 50 -15.66 6.54 -37.84
C ARG A 50 -16.45 6.70 -39.15
N VAL A 51 -16.06 6.01 -40.22
CA VAL A 51 -16.72 6.10 -41.52
C VAL A 51 -18.09 5.43 -41.50
N VAL A 52 -18.26 4.33 -40.74
CA VAL A 52 -19.57 3.71 -40.50
C VAL A 52 -20.55 4.70 -39.87
N LYS A 53 -20.11 5.51 -38.88
CA LYS A 53 -20.95 6.57 -38.30
C LYS A 53 -21.36 7.64 -39.31
N MET A 54 -20.56 7.88 -40.35
CA MET A 54 -20.83 8.90 -41.38
C MET A 54 -21.65 8.38 -42.57
N LYS A 55 -21.41 7.13 -43.01
CA LYS A 55 -21.96 6.56 -44.26
C LYS A 55 -22.93 5.39 -44.05
N GLY A 56 -23.00 4.83 -42.83
CA GLY A 56 -23.80 3.66 -42.50
C GLY A 56 -23.06 2.33 -42.70
N PRO A 57 -23.36 1.29 -41.90
CA PRO A 57 -22.62 0.02 -41.90
C PRO A 57 -22.73 -0.77 -43.20
N GLU A 58 -23.86 -0.67 -43.92
CA GLU A 58 -24.09 -1.35 -45.22
C GLU A 58 -23.15 -0.87 -46.34
N HIS A 59 -22.55 0.31 -46.20
CA HIS A 59 -21.76 0.96 -47.25
C HIS A 59 -20.25 0.94 -47.01
N VAL A 60 -19.81 0.42 -45.87
CA VAL A 60 -18.42 0.52 -45.44
C VAL A 60 -17.87 -0.88 -45.19
N GLY A 61 -16.72 -1.18 -45.78
CA GLY A 61 -16.00 -2.43 -45.58
C GLY A 61 -14.74 -2.25 -44.74
N LEU A 62 -14.41 -3.26 -43.94
CA LEU A 62 -13.12 -3.42 -43.26
C LEU A 62 -12.45 -4.67 -43.82
N ILE A 63 -11.25 -4.53 -44.38
CA ILE A 63 -10.51 -5.66 -44.94
C ILE A 63 -9.11 -5.70 -44.32
N THR A 64 -8.90 -6.63 -43.41
CA THR A 64 -7.59 -6.89 -42.79
C THR A 64 -7.22 -8.36 -42.97
N GLY A 65 -6.02 -8.76 -42.54
CA GLY A 65 -5.62 -10.16 -42.61
C GLY A 65 -6.48 -11.09 -41.74
N GLU A 66 -6.90 -10.60 -40.57
CA GLU A 66 -7.56 -11.40 -39.54
C GLU A 66 -9.04 -11.05 -39.30
N GLU A 67 -9.56 -10.00 -39.95
CA GLU A 67 -10.97 -9.60 -39.90
C GLU A 67 -11.40 -9.06 -41.26
N LYS A 68 -12.51 -9.60 -41.79
CA LYS A 68 -13.12 -9.15 -43.05
C LYS A 68 -14.61 -8.87 -42.85
N ILE A 69 -14.99 -7.60 -42.91
CA ILE A 69 -16.38 -7.13 -42.92
C ILE A 69 -16.62 -6.50 -44.29
N LEU A 70 -17.37 -7.16 -45.15
CA LEU A 70 -17.59 -6.68 -46.53
C LEU A 70 -19.05 -6.84 -46.95
N PRO A 71 -19.92 -5.89 -46.55
CA PRO A 71 -21.30 -5.86 -47.00
C PRO A 71 -21.40 -5.80 -48.53
N PRO A 72 -22.47 -6.36 -49.14
CA PRO A 72 -22.64 -6.34 -50.61
C PRO A 72 -22.63 -4.93 -51.22
N LYS A 73 -23.08 -3.91 -50.47
CA LYS A 73 -23.18 -2.51 -50.91
C LYS A 73 -21.96 -1.66 -50.51
N ALA A 74 -20.87 -2.28 -50.04
CA ALA A 74 -19.69 -1.56 -49.57
C ALA A 74 -18.99 -0.78 -50.69
N ARG A 75 -18.91 0.55 -50.53
CA ARG A 75 -18.26 1.49 -51.46
C ARG A 75 -16.99 2.13 -50.89
N TRP A 76 -16.88 2.18 -49.56
CA TRP A 76 -15.70 2.71 -48.86
C TRP A 76 -15.00 1.57 -48.12
N LEU A 77 -13.75 1.30 -48.48
CA LEU A 77 -12.99 0.16 -47.97
C LEU A 77 -11.82 0.63 -47.12
N LEU A 78 -11.81 0.26 -45.85
CA LEU A 78 -10.73 0.55 -44.92
C LEU A 78 -9.91 -0.72 -44.77
N CYS A 79 -8.67 -0.68 -45.24
CA CYS A 79 -7.86 -1.89 -45.37
C CYS A 79 -6.52 -1.75 -44.67
N THR A 80 -5.91 -2.85 -44.24
CA THR A 80 -4.44 -2.85 -44.10
C THR A 80 -3.80 -2.75 -45.49
N ALA A 81 -2.63 -2.12 -45.61
CA ALA A 81 -1.94 -1.94 -46.90
C ALA A 81 -1.74 -3.28 -47.65
N GLU A 82 -1.47 -4.36 -46.91
CA GLU A 82 -1.37 -5.73 -47.40
C GLU A 82 -2.67 -6.26 -48.00
N SER A 83 -3.81 -5.87 -47.43
CA SER A 83 -5.13 -6.42 -47.76
C SER A 83 -5.95 -5.51 -48.66
N MET A 84 -5.32 -4.49 -49.27
CA MET A 84 -5.97 -3.64 -50.26
C MET A 84 -6.39 -4.48 -51.49
N PRO A 85 -7.68 -4.51 -51.85
CA PRO A 85 -8.16 -5.22 -53.03
C PRO A 85 -7.90 -4.37 -54.29
N LEU A 86 -6.67 -4.43 -54.82
CA LEU A 86 -6.24 -3.60 -55.95
C LEU A 86 -7.02 -3.86 -57.24
N GLU A 87 -7.65 -5.02 -57.37
CA GLU A 87 -8.54 -5.36 -58.46
C GLU A 87 -9.86 -4.57 -58.44
N ARG A 88 -10.21 -3.93 -57.31
CA ARG A 88 -11.43 -3.12 -57.21
C ARG A 88 -11.20 -1.71 -57.71
N ASP A 89 -11.99 -1.37 -58.72
CA ASP A 89 -12.02 -0.04 -59.31
C ASP A 89 -12.82 0.96 -58.45
N VAL A 90 -12.12 1.93 -57.84
CA VAL A 90 -12.71 2.93 -56.92
C VAL A 90 -12.29 4.35 -57.31
N ALA A 91 -13.12 5.34 -56.94
CA ALA A 91 -12.85 6.75 -57.28
C ALA A 91 -11.63 7.30 -56.52
N PHE A 92 -11.49 7.01 -55.23
CA PHE A 92 -10.39 7.48 -54.38
C PHE A 92 -9.51 6.34 -53.87
N VAL A 93 -8.18 6.48 -53.94
CA VAL A 93 -7.23 5.58 -53.28
C VAL A 93 -6.31 6.37 -52.35
N GLY A 94 -6.20 5.95 -51.10
CA GLY A 94 -5.24 6.47 -50.14
C GLY A 94 -4.25 5.43 -49.65
N LEU A 95 -3.00 5.83 -49.40
CA LEU A 95 -2.00 5.03 -48.71
C LEU A 95 -1.42 5.82 -47.54
N ASP A 96 -1.57 5.30 -46.33
CA ASP A 96 -1.05 5.93 -45.11
C ASP A 96 0.35 5.40 -44.73
N GLU A 97 1.16 6.26 -44.13
CA GLU A 97 2.54 5.99 -43.68
C GLU A 97 3.45 5.36 -44.76
N ALA A 98 3.40 5.91 -45.99
CA ALA A 98 4.12 5.36 -47.15
C ALA A 98 5.65 5.30 -46.99
N GLN A 99 6.23 6.04 -46.04
CA GLN A 99 7.66 5.90 -45.67
C GLN A 99 8.02 4.51 -45.12
N LEU A 100 7.03 3.72 -44.70
CA LEU A 100 7.23 2.31 -44.37
C LEU A 100 7.70 1.48 -45.57
N GLY A 101 7.73 2.02 -46.79
CA GLY A 101 8.47 1.41 -47.90
C GLY A 101 9.95 1.14 -47.59
N ALA A 102 10.55 1.85 -46.62
CA ALA A 102 11.91 1.61 -46.13
C ALA A 102 11.99 0.53 -45.03
N ASP A 103 10.89 -0.14 -44.68
CA ASP A 103 10.89 -1.22 -43.69
C ASP A 103 11.45 -2.53 -44.29
N PRO A 104 12.44 -3.18 -43.65
CA PRO A 104 13.09 -4.40 -44.16
C PRO A 104 12.16 -5.61 -44.34
N GLU A 105 11.08 -5.71 -43.58
CA GLU A 105 10.21 -6.89 -43.55
C GLU A 105 9.02 -6.73 -44.48
N ARG A 106 8.30 -5.60 -44.36
CA ARG A 106 7.04 -5.34 -45.09
C ARG A 106 7.07 -4.15 -46.05
N GLY A 107 8.20 -3.44 -46.15
CA GLY A 107 8.28 -2.22 -46.96
C GLY A 107 8.01 -2.44 -48.44
N HIS A 108 8.35 -3.62 -48.97
CA HIS A 108 8.02 -3.99 -50.34
C HIS A 108 6.52 -3.91 -50.68
N VAL A 109 5.63 -4.13 -49.71
CA VAL A 109 4.18 -3.97 -49.91
C VAL A 109 3.83 -2.49 -50.08
N PHE A 110 4.36 -1.61 -49.23
CA PHE A 110 4.10 -0.17 -49.32
C PHE A 110 4.65 0.43 -50.61
N THR A 111 5.87 0.04 -50.99
CA THR A 111 6.47 0.43 -52.27
C THR A 111 5.61 -0.02 -53.44
N ASP A 112 5.10 -1.25 -53.41
CA ASP A 112 4.14 -1.72 -54.41
C ASP A 112 2.88 -0.82 -54.46
N ARG A 113 2.26 -0.54 -53.32
CA ARG A 113 1.07 0.35 -53.27
C ARG A 113 1.37 1.75 -53.79
N VAL A 114 2.53 2.33 -53.48
CA VAL A 114 2.99 3.62 -54.05
C VAL A 114 3.04 3.56 -55.58
N LEU A 115 3.57 2.47 -56.14
CA LEU A 115 3.77 2.33 -57.58
C LEU A 115 2.48 1.98 -58.35
N ARG A 116 1.61 1.14 -57.80
CA ARG A 116 0.49 0.54 -58.55
C ARG A 116 -0.91 0.91 -58.07
N ALA A 117 -1.11 1.28 -56.81
CA ALA A 117 -2.45 1.57 -56.30
C ALA A 117 -2.94 2.93 -56.82
N ARG A 118 -4.01 2.94 -57.62
CA ARG A 118 -4.54 4.16 -58.25
C ARG A 118 -6.06 4.22 -58.15
N GLY A 119 -6.59 5.40 -57.81
CA GLY A 119 -8.02 5.71 -57.90
C GLY A 119 -8.37 6.31 -59.26
N ARG A 120 -9.63 6.19 -59.70
CA ARG A 120 -10.10 6.79 -60.97
C ARG A 120 -10.09 8.31 -60.97
N GLU A 121 -10.30 8.93 -59.81
CA GLU A 121 -10.47 10.38 -59.68
C GLU A 121 -9.35 11.00 -58.84
N GLU A 122 -8.89 10.33 -57.78
CA GLU A 122 -7.83 10.87 -56.91
C GLU A 122 -7.01 9.73 -56.29
N THR A 123 -5.69 9.94 -56.23
CA THR A 123 -4.77 9.09 -55.44
C THR A 123 -4.03 9.95 -54.43
N MET A 124 -4.05 9.56 -53.15
CA MET A 124 -3.40 10.31 -52.08
C MET A 124 -2.37 9.44 -51.35
N ILE A 125 -1.12 9.89 -51.33
CA ILE A 125 -0.02 9.25 -50.60
C ILE A 125 0.28 10.08 -49.36
N LEU A 126 0.18 9.48 -48.18
CA LEU A 126 0.46 10.16 -46.91
C LEU A 126 1.77 9.62 -46.33
N GLY A 127 2.59 10.50 -45.79
CA GLY A 127 3.80 10.06 -45.10
C GLY A 127 4.64 11.17 -44.49
N SER A 128 5.86 10.82 -44.11
CA SER A 128 6.88 11.74 -43.61
C SER A 128 7.55 12.52 -44.74
N GLU A 129 8.12 13.68 -44.41
CA GLU A 129 8.87 14.50 -45.38
C GLU A 129 10.12 13.78 -45.91
N SER A 130 10.67 12.83 -45.15
CA SER A 130 11.80 11.99 -45.58
C SER A 130 11.51 11.17 -46.85
N LEU A 131 10.24 10.93 -47.18
CA LEU A 131 9.81 10.20 -48.38
C LEU A 131 9.89 11.04 -49.68
N LYS A 132 9.99 12.37 -49.57
CA LYS A 132 9.96 13.30 -50.71
C LYS A 132 10.93 12.95 -51.86
N PRO A 133 12.20 12.57 -51.62
CA PRO A 133 13.12 12.20 -52.70
C PRO A 133 12.67 10.94 -53.45
N MET A 134 12.11 9.96 -52.73
CA MET A 134 11.63 8.71 -53.33
C MET A 134 10.41 8.97 -54.22
N LEU A 135 9.48 9.82 -53.77
CA LEU A 135 8.30 10.17 -54.59
C LEU A 135 8.70 10.93 -55.85
N LYS A 136 9.63 11.87 -55.77
CA LYS A 136 10.14 12.57 -56.95
C LYS A 136 10.76 11.63 -57.99
N ALA A 137 11.44 10.57 -57.53
CA ALA A 137 12.09 9.60 -58.41
C ALA A 137 11.10 8.55 -58.97
N LEU A 138 10.17 8.06 -58.15
CA LEU A 138 9.29 6.93 -58.48
C LEU A 138 7.93 7.35 -59.05
N VAL A 139 7.44 8.53 -58.67
CA VAL A 139 6.13 9.06 -59.07
C VAL A 139 6.28 10.56 -59.38
N PRO A 140 7.00 10.93 -60.47
CA PRO A 140 7.36 12.32 -60.75
C PRO A 140 6.14 13.22 -61.00
N ASP A 141 5.02 12.65 -61.43
CA ASP A 141 3.76 13.36 -61.67
C ASP A 141 3.00 13.70 -60.35
N ALA A 142 3.49 13.28 -59.18
CA ALA A 142 2.83 13.52 -57.91
C ALA A 142 3.05 14.95 -57.39
N GLU A 143 1.97 15.66 -57.08
CA GLU A 143 2.02 16.95 -56.40
C GLU A 143 2.36 16.75 -54.91
N VAL A 144 3.46 17.35 -54.44
CA VAL A 144 3.90 17.21 -53.04
C VAL A 144 3.44 18.41 -52.21
N ILE A 145 2.56 18.17 -51.25
CA ILE A 145 2.03 19.16 -50.31
C ILE A 145 2.65 18.93 -48.92
N GLY A 146 3.35 19.92 -48.39
CA GLY A 146 3.88 19.91 -47.03
C GLY A 146 2.85 20.35 -46.00
N ARG A 147 2.80 19.71 -44.82
CA ARG A 147 1.99 20.14 -43.68
C ARG A 147 2.82 20.29 -42.40
N PRO A 148 2.84 21.48 -41.75
CA PRO A 148 3.51 21.67 -40.48
C PRO A 148 2.73 21.04 -39.33
N ARG A 149 3.44 20.66 -38.26
CA ARG A 149 2.84 20.14 -37.03
C ARG A 149 1.95 21.20 -36.38
N PHE A 150 0.84 20.80 -35.76
CA PHE A 150 -0.11 21.72 -35.13
C PHE A 150 0.33 22.27 -33.76
N SER A 151 1.28 21.63 -33.09
CA SER A 151 1.76 22.02 -31.76
C SER A 151 3.27 21.88 -31.63
N THR A 152 3.84 22.52 -30.61
CA THR A 152 5.27 22.47 -30.32
C THR A 152 5.60 21.18 -29.57
N LEU A 153 6.71 20.55 -29.94
CA LEU A 153 7.29 19.41 -29.23
C LEU A 153 8.63 19.84 -28.64
N SER A 154 8.78 19.77 -27.32
CA SER A 154 10.00 20.20 -26.63
C SER A 154 10.63 19.11 -25.75
N TYR A 155 11.94 19.16 -25.59
CA TYR A 155 12.69 18.25 -24.73
C TYR A 155 12.64 18.70 -23.26
N ALA A 156 12.19 17.82 -22.38
CA ALA A 156 12.02 18.09 -20.95
C ALA A 156 13.14 17.50 -20.06
N GLY A 157 14.24 17.04 -20.67
CA GLY A 157 15.34 16.40 -19.98
C GLY A 157 15.08 14.96 -19.55
N ALA A 158 16.08 14.34 -18.95
CA ALA A 158 15.93 13.03 -18.35
C ALA A 158 15.27 13.12 -16.97
N LYS A 159 14.29 12.25 -16.70
CA LYS A 159 13.58 12.21 -15.42
C LYS A 159 13.43 10.78 -14.93
N LYS A 160 13.81 10.55 -13.68
CA LYS A 160 13.52 9.29 -12.98
C LYS A 160 12.00 9.03 -12.99
N LEU A 161 11.62 7.76 -12.96
CA LEU A 161 10.22 7.32 -12.97
C LEU A 161 9.34 8.01 -11.91
N SER A 162 9.91 8.31 -10.73
CA SER A 162 9.23 9.03 -9.65
C SER A 162 9.00 10.52 -9.93
N ARG A 163 9.65 11.12 -10.92
CA ARG A 163 9.52 12.56 -11.25
C ARG A 163 8.81 12.79 -12.58
N LEU A 164 8.32 11.74 -13.23
CA LEU A 164 7.54 11.88 -14.45
C LEU A 164 6.23 12.62 -14.17
N PRO A 165 5.85 13.58 -15.03
CA PRO A 165 4.57 14.27 -14.90
C PRO A 165 3.41 13.28 -15.05
N ARG A 166 2.23 13.64 -14.51
CA ARG A 166 1.00 12.88 -14.77
C ARG A 166 0.71 12.86 -16.27
N ARG A 167 -0.05 11.88 -16.74
CA ARG A 167 -0.40 11.70 -18.17
C ARG A 167 0.82 11.44 -19.05
N SER A 168 1.81 10.73 -18.51
CA SER A 168 3.01 10.32 -19.26
C SER A 168 2.85 8.93 -19.88
N ALA A 169 3.32 8.78 -21.12
CA ALA A 169 3.54 7.48 -21.74
C ALA A 169 5.03 7.12 -21.68
N ILE A 170 5.36 5.94 -21.17
CA ILE A 170 6.72 5.42 -21.09
C ILE A 170 6.87 4.35 -22.17
N VAL A 171 7.85 4.53 -23.06
CA VAL A 171 8.11 3.62 -24.18
C VAL A 171 9.32 2.75 -23.87
N ALA A 172 9.13 1.44 -23.96
CA ALA A 172 10.14 0.40 -23.80
C ALA A 172 10.19 -0.48 -25.05
N PHE A 173 11.29 -1.21 -25.28
CA PHE A 173 11.48 -1.99 -26.52
C PHE A 173 11.49 -3.50 -26.32
N SER A 174 11.24 -3.96 -25.10
CA SER A 174 11.00 -5.38 -24.78
C SER A 174 9.79 -5.54 -23.85
N ALA A 175 9.12 -6.69 -23.91
CA ALA A 175 8.02 -7.00 -23.00
C ALA A 175 8.49 -7.04 -21.54
N GLU A 176 9.70 -7.55 -21.31
CA GLU A 176 10.33 -7.58 -19.98
C GLU A 176 10.50 -6.17 -19.40
N GLU A 177 11.01 -5.22 -20.19
CA GLU A 177 11.20 -3.83 -19.77
C GLU A 177 9.84 -3.14 -19.53
N VAL A 178 8.84 -3.41 -20.38
CA VAL A 178 7.46 -2.94 -20.15
C VAL A 178 6.93 -3.40 -18.81
N TYR A 179 7.08 -4.69 -18.48
CA TYR A 179 6.62 -5.23 -17.20
C TYR A 179 7.41 -4.68 -16.01
N ALA A 180 8.73 -4.53 -16.14
CA ALA A 180 9.58 -3.97 -15.10
C ALA A 180 9.18 -2.52 -14.77
N VAL A 181 8.99 -1.69 -15.79
CA VAL A 181 8.53 -0.30 -15.63
C VAL A 181 7.12 -0.24 -15.08
N ALA A 182 6.20 -1.10 -15.54
CA ALA A 182 4.83 -1.16 -15.06
C ALA A 182 4.75 -1.60 -13.58
N GLU A 183 5.51 -2.61 -13.14
CA GLU A 183 5.62 -2.98 -11.72
C GLU A 183 6.19 -1.82 -10.89
N ALA A 184 7.22 -1.13 -11.40
CA ALA A 184 7.80 0.02 -10.70
C ALA A 184 6.79 1.16 -10.55
N LEU A 185 6.00 1.46 -11.59
CA LEU A 185 4.92 2.45 -11.53
C LEU A 185 3.79 2.01 -10.61
N ARG A 186 3.41 0.73 -10.62
CA ARG A 186 2.43 0.19 -9.66
C ARG A 186 2.87 0.45 -8.22
N ARG A 187 4.15 0.18 -7.91
CA ARG A 187 4.73 0.39 -6.56
C ARG A 187 4.83 1.87 -6.17
N LEU A 188 5.15 2.76 -7.12
CA LEU A 188 5.45 4.17 -6.85
C LEU A 188 4.26 5.13 -7.05
N ARG A 189 3.29 4.73 -7.87
CA ARG A 189 2.23 5.58 -8.45
C ARG A 189 0.87 4.90 -8.53
N GLY A 190 0.70 3.72 -7.93
CA GLY A 190 -0.59 3.02 -7.80
C GLY A 190 -1.03 2.21 -9.01
N GLY A 191 -0.52 2.50 -10.20
CA GLY A 191 -0.73 1.64 -11.36
C GLY A 191 -0.31 2.28 -12.67
N ALA A 192 -0.27 1.47 -13.72
CA ALA A 192 -0.09 1.92 -15.08
C ALA A 192 -0.90 1.06 -16.05
N ALA A 193 -1.40 1.69 -17.11
CA ALA A 193 -1.94 0.96 -18.25
C ALA A 193 -0.77 0.34 -19.02
N VAL A 194 -0.96 -0.86 -19.57
CA VAL A 194 0.08 -1.57 -20.32
C VAL A 194 -0.37 -1.84 -21.74
N VAL A 195 0.38 -1.36 -22.73
CA VAL A 195 0.07 -1.52 -24.15
C VAL A 195 1.25 -2.14 -24.91
N MET A 196 1.09 -3.36 -25.39
CA MET A 196 2.13 -4.06 -26.17
C MET A 196 1.57 -4.50 -27.52
N GLY A 197 2.44 -4.64 -28.53
CA GLY A 197 2.03 -5.08 -29.88
C GLY A 197 1.34 -6.46 -29.91
N ALA A 198 1.68 -7.36 -28.99
CA ALA A 198 1.06 -8.68 -28.85
C ALA A 198 -0.42 -8.60 -28.42
N LEU A 199 -0.83 -7.55 -27.72
CA LEU A 199 -2.20 -7.40 -27.21
C LEU A 199 -3.22 -7.28 -28.34
N SER A 200 -4.41 -7.85 -28.12
CA SER A 200 -5.54 -7.69 -29.04
C SER A 200 -5.92 -6.20 -29.17
N PRO A 201 -6.56 -5.78 -30.27
CA PRO A 201 -7.10 -4.42 -30.43
C PRO A 201 -8.03 -4.06 -29.28
N ARG A 202 -8.88 -5.00 -28.84
CA ARG A 202 -9.81 -4.81 -27.73
C ARG A 202 -9.09 -4.58 -26.40
N THR A 203 -8.12 -5.42 -26.04
CA THR A 203 -7.32 -5.24 -24.81
C THR A 203 -6.54 -3.92 -24.84
N ARG A 204 -5.94 -3.55 -25.99
CA ARG A 204 -5.24 -2.26 -26.14
C ARG A 204 -6.19 -1.08 -25.95
N ASN A 205 -7.36 -1.11 -26.59
CA ASN A 205 -8.36 -0.05 -26.44
C ASN A 205 -8.88 0.04 -25.01
N ALA A 206 -9.08 -1.08 -24.31
CA ALA A 206 -9.48 -1.08 -22.91
C ALA A 206 -8.39 -0.47 -22.00
N GLN A 207 -7.11 -0.80 -22.23
CA GLN A 207 -5.98 -0.22 -21.48
C GLN A 207 -5.81 1.29 -21.77
N VAL A 208 -6.00 1.72 -23.02
CA VAL A 208 -5.99 3.14 -23.38
C VAL A 208 -7.21 3.87 -22.83
N ALA A 209 -8.39 3.27 -22.86
CA ALA A 209 -9.59 3.84 -22.27
C ALA A 209 -9.43 4.05 -20.76
N MET A 210 -8.83 3.10 -20.05
CA MET A 210 -8.45 3.22 -18.64
C MET A 210 -7.52 4.44 -18.42
N PHE A 211 -6.46 4.57 -19.20
CA PHE A 211 -5.57 5.74 -19.13
C PHE A 211 -6.30 7.06 -19.45
N GLN A 212 -7.18 7.07 -20.46
CA GLN A 212 -7.90 8.25 -20.92
C GLN A 212 -8.98 8.71 -19.94
N ALA A 213 -9.71 7.77 -19.34
CA ALA A 213 -10.66 8.00 -18.24
C ALA A 213 -9.95 8.48 -16.96
N GLY A 214 -8.62 8.51 -16.96
CA GLY A 214 -7.82 8.87 -15.81
C GLY A 214 -7.72 7.75 -14.77
N GLU A 215 -8.25 6.54 -15.05
CA GLU A 215 -8.17 5.37 -14.16
C GLU A 215 -6.73 5.06 -13.75
N VAL A 216 -5.75 5.41 -14.59
CA VAL A 216 -4.32 5.42 -14.30
C VAL A 216 -3.68 6.65 -14.97
N ASP A 217 -2.71 7.26 -14.29
CA ASP A 217 -2.02 8.46 -14.78
C ASP A 217 -0.86 8.16 -15.76
N TYR A 218 -0.46 6.90 -15.86
CA TYR A 218 0.71 6.47 -16.62
C TYR A 218 0.35 5.34 -17.56
N LEU A 219 0.94 5.37 -18.75
CA LEU A 219 0.86 4.31 -19.74
C LEU A 219 2.27 3.78 -19.99
N VAL A 220 2.49 2.47 -19.91
CA VAL A 220 3.74 1.84 -20.34
C VAL A 220 3.47 1.06 -21.59
N ALA A 221 4.28 1.26 -22.62
CA ALA A 221 4.03 0.63 -23.90
C ALA A 221 5.28 0.27 -24.70
N THR A 222 5.10 -0.61 -25.69
CA THR A 222 6.11 -0.79 -26.74
C THR A 222 5.99 0.30 -27.80
N ASP A 223 6.94 0.30 -28.76
CA ASP A 223 6.91 1.11 -29.98
C ASP A 223 5.61 1.04 -30.80
N ALA A 224 4.75 0.07 -30.51
CA ALA A 224 3.38 -0.04 -31.03
C ALA A 224 2.51 1.21 -30.79
N ILE A 225 2.84 2.09 -29.83
CA ILE A 225 2.13 3.38 -29.68
C ILE A 225 2.55 4.43 -30.71
N GLY A 226 3.73 4.27 -31.31
CA GLY A 226 4.26 5.16 -32.33
C GLY A 226 3.38 5.19 -33.58
N MET A 227 2.48 4.22 -33.75
CA MET A 227 1.57 4.11 -34.88
C MET A 227 0.21 3.62 -34.36
N GLY A 228 -0.82 4.45 -34.41
CA GLY A 228 -2.19 3.94 -34.44
C GLY A 228 -2.99 3.76 -33.16
N LEU A 229 -2.68 4.49 -32.09
CA LEU A 229 -3.57 4.62 -30.95
C LEU A 229 -3.93 6.10 -30.73
N ASN A 230 -5.23 6.38 -30.65
CA ASN A 230 -5.74 7.71 -30.32
C ASN A 230 -5.68 7.93 -28.80
N MET A 231 -4.57 8.49 -28.33
CA MET A 231 -4.35 8.80 -26.91
C MET A 231 -3.85 10.22 -26.69
N ASP A 232 -4.33 10.86 -25.63
CA ASP A 232 -3.95 12.22 -25.24
C ASP A 232 -2.81 12.16 -24.23
N VAL A 233 -1.58 12.17 -24.73
CA VAL A 233 -0.36 12.10 -23.91
C VAL A 233 0.30 13.47 -23.86
N ALA A 234 0.59 13.96 -22.66
CA ALA A 234 1.27 15.24 -22.46
C ALA A 234 2.81 15.09 -22.54
N HIS A 235 3.30 13.93 -22.11
CA HIS A 235 4.73 13.65 -22.03
C HIS A 235 5.05 12.22 -22.50
N VAL A 236 6.05 12.07 -23.36
CA VAL A 236 6.58 10.76 -23.76
C VAL A 236 7.98 10.57 -23.18
N ALA A 237 8.16 9.52 -22.37
CA ALA A 237 9.43 9.15 -21.78
C ALA A 237 9.97 7.87 -22.42
N PHE A 238 11.24 7.87 -22.82
CA PHE A 238 11.93 6.67 -23.33
C PHE A 238 12.61 5.93 -22.18
N ALA A 239 12.23 4.67 -21.95
CA ALA A 239 12.91 3.79 -20.99
C ALA A 239 14.29 3.37 -21.49
N SER A 240 14.39 3.10 -22.79
CA SER A 240 15.61 2.78 -23.51
C SER A 240 15.62 3.53 -24.86
N LEU A 241 16.81 3.72 -25.45
CA LEU A 241 16.96 4.18 -26.84
C LEU A 241 17.55 3.09 -27.74
N ASN A 242 17.58 1.85 -27.26
CA ASN A 242 18.06 0.69 -28.00
C ASN A 242 16.92 -0.31 -28.19
N LYS A 243 16.85 -0.90 -29.38
CA LYS A 243 15.90 -1.96 -29.71
C LYS A 243 16.56 -3.12 -30.43
N PHE A 244 15.94 -4.29 -30.30
CA PHE A 244 16.28 -5.46 -31.07
C PHE A 244 15.61 -5.37 -32.45
N ASP A 245 16.39 -5.41 -33.53
CA ASP A 245 15.89 -5.36 -34.90
C ASP A 245 15.67 -6.76 -35.52
N GLY A 246 15.67 -7.80 -34.70
CA GLY A 246 15.62 -9.19 -35.14
C GLY A 246 17.00 -9.84 -35.31
N ARG A 247 18.09 -9.04 -35.35
CA ARG A 247 19.47 -9.54 -35.47
C ARG A 247 20.36 -9.08 -34.34
N ARG A 248 20.30 -7.80 -33.98
CA ARG A 248 21.14 -7.21 -32.94
C ARG A 248 20.40 -6.13 -32.16
N GLN A 249 20.91 -5.83 -30.97
CA GLN A 249 20.53 -4.61 -30.26
C GLN A 249 21.19 -3.42 -30.95
N ARG A 250 20.37 -2.44 -31.37
CA ARG A 250 20.85 -1.19 -31.99
C ARG A 250 20.13 0.01 -31.43
N ARG A 251 20.76 1.18 -31.54
CA ARG A 251 20.12 2.47 -31.23
C ARG A 251 18.95 2.73 -32.18
N LEU A 252 17.93 3.42 -31.70
CA LEU A 252 16.84 3.92 -32.53
C LEU A 252 17.35 4.94 -33.56
N THR A 253 16.67 5.01 -34.69
CA THR A 253 16.90 6.10 -35.65
C THR A 253 16.14 7.36 -35.23
N ILE A 254 16.58 8.53 -35.70
CA ILE A 254 15.87 9.81 -35.46
C ILE A 254 14.41 9.72 -35.92
N ALA A 255 14.14 9.01 -37.02
CA ALA A 255 12.78 8.79 -37.51
C ALA A 255 11.91 8.02 -36.50
N GLU A 256 12.45 6.94 -35.92
CA GLU A 256 11.77 6.13 -34.90
C GLU A 256 11.52 6.95 -33.62
N MET A 257 12.54 7.70 -33.17
CA MET A 257 12.42 8.59 -32.01
C MET A 257 11.38 9.69 -32.24
N ALA A 258 11.40 10.37 -33.40
CA ALA A 258 10.45 11.43 -33.73
C ALA A 258 9.01 10.91 -33.88
N GLN A 259 8.82 9.70 -34.40
CA GLN A 259 7.51 9.07 -34.51
C GLN A 259 6.90 8.79 -33.12
N ILE A 260 7.71 8.31 -32.18
CA ILE A 260 7.31 8.00 -30.81
C ILE A 260 7.12 9.30 -30.00
N ALA A 261 8.11 10.19 -29.98
CA ALA A 261 8.06 11.46 -29.28
C ALA A 261 6.91 12.35 -29.78
N GLY A 262 6.64 12.31 -31.08
CA GLY A 262 5.56 13.03 -31.72
C GLY A 262 4.15 12.58 -31.31
N ARG A 263 4.01 11.54 -30.46
CA ARG A 263 2.75 11.20 -29.77
C ARG A 263 2.45 12.12 -28.59
N ALA A 264 3.45 12.86 -28.09
CA ALA A 264 3.24 13.89 -27.08
C ALA A 264 2.63 15.15 -27.69
N GLY A 265 1.62 15.70 -27.03
CA GLY A 265 0.87 16.85 -27.53
C GLY A 265 -0.10 16.46 -28.64
N ARG A 266 -1.27 17.10 -28.67
CA ARG A 266 -2.32 16.79 -29.63
C ARG A 266 -3.08 18.05 -30.02
N HIS A 267 -3.41 18.17 -31.31
CA HIS A 267 -3.98 19.39 -31.89
C HIS A 267 -3.10 20.60 -31.53
N GLN A 268 -3.65 21.59 -30.83
CA GLN A 268 -2.94 22.80 -30.42
C GLN A 268 -2.25 22.69 -29.04
N ARG A 269 -2.34 21.54 -28.36
CA ARG A 269 -1.63 21.34 -27.08
C ARG A 269 -0.21 20.90 -27.33
N ASP A 270 0.73 21.62 -26.73
CA ASP A 270 2.14 21.29 -26.75
C ASP A 270 2.42 19.97 -26.05
N GLY A 271 3.47 19.30 -26.49
CA GLY A 271 3.93 18.02 -25.98
C GLY A 271 5.37 18.10 -25.53
N THR A 272 5.75 17.24 -24.58
CA THR A 272 7.15 17.11 -24.17
C THR A 272 7.66 15.69 -24.33
N PHE A 273 8.96 15.53 -24.55
CA PHE A 273 9.60 14.21 -24.55
C PHE A 273 10.89 14.21 -23.71
N GLY A 274 11.31 13.03 -23.26
CA GLY A 274 12.50 12.86 -22.43
C GLY A 274 12.92 11.40 -22.31
N ALA A 275 14.00 11.13 -21.58
CA ALA A 275 14.46 9.78 -21.26
C ALA A 275 14.35 9.49 -19.76
N LEU A 276 14.38 8.21 -19.35
CA LEU A 276 14.49 7.85 -17.94
C LEU A 276 15.93 7.93 -17.41
N SER A 277 16.93 7.88 -18.28
CA SER A 277 18.35 7.97 -17.96
C SER A 277 18.95 9.28 -18.48
N GLU A 278 19.75 9.92 -17.63
CA GLU A 278 20.44 11.17 -17.95
C GLU A 278 21.79 10.92 -18.63
N GLU A 279 22.42 9.78 -18.35
CA GLU A 279 23.72 9.39 -18.92
C GLU A 279 23.67 7.99 -19.54
N GLY A 280 24.67 7.68 -20.36
CA GLY A 280 24.87 6.37 -20.96
C GLY A 280 24.10 6.14 -22.27
N PRO A 281 24.00 4.88 -22.72
CA PRO A 281 23.49 4.53 -24.05
C PRO A 281 21.98 4.80 -24.25
N SER A 282 21.27 5.17 -23.18
CA SER A 282 19.84 5.51 -23.21
C SER A 282 19.57 7.01 -23.02
N ALA A 283 20.60 7.86 -23.02
CA ALA A 283 20.47 9.32 -23.02
C ALA A 283 20.41 9.86 -24.45
N PHE A 284 19.62 10.91 -24.68
CA PHE A 284 19.58 11.62 -25.97
C PHE A 284 20.84 12.46 -26.16
N THR A 285 21.34 12.53 -27.39
CA THR A 285 22.38 13.51 -27.74
C THR A 285 21.76 14.88 -28.08
N PRO A 286 22.52 15.98 -27.94
CA PRO A 286 22.03 17.31 -28.33
C PRO A 286 21.54 17.39 -29.78
N GLU A 287 22.21 16.70 -30.69
CA GLU A 287 21.87 16.66 -32.12
C GLU A 287 20.54 15.93 -32.36
N GLU A 288 20.30 14.82 -31.65
CA GLU A 288 19.04 14.09 -31.72
C GLU A 288 17.87 14.93 -31.20
N VAL A 289 18.08 15.66 -30.09
CA VAL A 289 17.07 16.57 -29.52
C VAL A 289 16.71 17.66 -30.53
N LEU A 290 17.71 18.37 -31.06
CA LEU A 290 17.51 19.44 -32.05
C LEU A 290 16.79 18.92 -33.30
N ALA A 291 17.15 17.72 -33.76
CA ALA A 291 16.50 17.10 -34.92
C ALA A 291 15.02 16.77 -34.64
N ILE A 292 14.69 16.27 -33.45
CA ILE A 292 13.31 15.93 -33.08
C ILE A 292 12.44 17.19 -32.92
N GLU A 293 12.94 18.19 -32.18
CA GLU A 293 12.25 19.48 -31.96
C GLU A 293 12.06 20.25 -33.28
N GLY A 294 13.08 20.25 -34.14
CA GLY A 294 13.03 20.87 -35.47
C GLY A 294 12.29 20.04 -36.53
N HIS A 295 11.77 18.86 -36.19
CA HIS A 295 11.15 17.90 -37.12
C HIS A 295 12.03 17.53 -38.33
N GLN A 296 13.35 17.53 -38.13
CA GLN A 296 14.35 17.23 -39.16
C GLN A 296 14.68 15.74 -39.14
N VAL A 297 13.94 14.98 -39.94
CA VAL A 297 14.20 13.55 -40.11
C VAL A 297 15.11 13.34 -41.34
N PRO A 298 16.15 12.48 -41.25
CA PRO A 298 16.98 12.13 -42.39
C PRO A 298 16.14 11.68 -43.60
N ARG A 299 16.53 12.13 -44.78
CA ARG A 299 15.87 11.75 -46.04
C ARG A 299 16.05 10.26 -46.30
N LEU A 300 15.02 9.62 -46.85
CA LEU A 300 15.15 8.24 -47.30
C LEU A 300 16.00 8.20 -48.57
N GLU A 301 16.94 7.26 -48.61
CA GLU A 301 17.81 7.01 -49.75
C GLU A 301 17.27 5.91 -50.67
N HIS A 302 16.47 4.99 -50.11
CA HIS A 302 15.89 3.89 -50.85
C HIS A 302 14.59 3.39 -50.21
N LEU A 303 13.77 2.71 -51.02
CA LEU A 303 12.68 1.86 -50.56
C LEU A 303 12.96 0.40 -50.91
N PHE A 304 12.42 -0.52 -50.13
CA PHE A 304 12.48 -1.94 -50.45
C PHE A 304 11.44 -2.30 -51.49
N TRP A 305 11.84 -3.11 -52.46
CA TRP A 305 11.02 -3.53 -53.58
C TRP A 305 11.06 -5.04 -53.74
N ARG A 306 9.94 -5.59 -54.18
CA ARG A 306 9.76 -6.98 -54.60
C ARG A 306 8.77 -6.98 -55.76
N GLN A 307 8.90 -7.92 -56.69
CA GLN A 307 7.89 -8.12 -57.73
C GLN A 307 6.53 -8.40 -57.07
N GLY A 308 5.52 -7.58 -57.35
CA GLY A 308 4.20 -7.75 -56.73
C GLY A 308 3.19 -8.47 -57.62
N GLU A 309 3.56 -8.79 -58.86
CA GLU A 309 2.88 -9.79 -59.68
C GLU A 309 3.88 -10.91 -60.01
N PRO A 310 4.14 -11.81 -59.06
CA PRO A 310 5.17 -12.83 -59.24
C PRO A 310 4.72 -13.93 -60.22
N ASP A 311 5.71 -14.56 -60.87
CA ASP A 311 5.47 -15.66 -61.82
C ASP A 311 5.13 -16.96 -61.09
N PHE A 312 3.95 -17.53 -61.37
CA PHE A 312 3.48 -18.78 -60.77
C PHE A 312 3.72 -20.02 -61.65
N ALA A 313 4.48 -19.93 -62.75
CA ALA A 313 4.71 -21.07 -63.66
C ALA A 313 5.33 -22.31 -62.95
N SER A 314 6.28 -22.08 -62.05
CA SER A 314 6.93 -23.11 -61.23
C SER A 314 7.41 -22.52 -59.90
N ILE A 315 7.79 -23.37 -58.93
CA ILE A 315 8.39 -22.91 -57.67
C ILE A 315 9.65 -22.08 -57.96
N ASP A 316 10.49 -22.55 -58.88
CA ASP A 316 11.76 -21.88 -59.19
C ASP A 316 11.53 -20.54 -59.91
N ALA A 317 10.52 -20.43 -60.77
CA ALA A 317 10.10 -19.16 -61.40
C ALA A 317 9.56 -18.16 -60.36
N LEU A 318 8.75 -18.63 -59.41
CA LEU A 318 8.24 -17.83 -58.31
C LEU A 318 9.39 -17.29 -57.44
N VAL A 319 10.32 -18.16 -57.04
CA VAL A 319 11.49 -17.76 -56.25
C VAL A 319 12.34 -16.75 -57.02
N ALA A 320 12.60 -16.98 -58.32
CA ALA A 320 13.34 -16.05 -59.15
C ALA A 320 12.65 -14.67 -59.25
N SER A 321 11.33 -14.65 -59.44
CA SER A 321 10.52 -13.44 -59.51
C SER A 321 10.56 -12.64 -58.21
N LEU A 322 10.41 -13.31 -57.06
CA LEU A 322 10.46 -12.69 -55.74
C LEU A 322 11.87 -12.18 -55.37
N GLN A 323 12.92 -12.73 -56.00
CA GLN A 323 14.31 -12.32 -55.82
C GLN A 323 14.82 -11.37 -56.91
N ALA A 324 13.95 -10.95 -57.84
CA ALA A 324 14.31 -10.02 -58.89
C ALA A 324 14.90 -8.74 -58.29
N LYS A 325 15.91 -8.19 -58.96
CA LYS A 325 16.48 -6.90 -58.58
C LYS A 325 15.65 -5.78 -59.20
N PRO A 326 15.37 -4.69 -58.47
CA PRO A 326 14.69 -3.54 -59.04
C PRO A 326 15.58 -2.83 -60.06
N GLU A 327 14.94 -2.17 -61.03
CA GLU A 327 15.64 -1.38 -62.07
C GLU A 327 15.99 0.03 -61.58
N ALA A 328 15.13 0.66 -60.77
CA ALA A 328 15.34 2.02 -60.30
C ALA A 328 16.40 2.08 -59.18
N GLU A 329 17.34 3.02 -59.28
CA GLU A 329 18.44 3.17 -58.31
C GLU A 329 17.99 3.48 -56.87
N VAL A 330 16.83 4.13 -56.73
CA VAL A 330 16.20 4.45 -55.44
C VAL A 330 15.45 3.26 -54.82
N LEU A 331 15.51 2.08 -55.44
CA LEU A 331 14.91 0.85 -54.92
C LEU A 331 16.01 -0.15 -54.57
N ARG A 332 15.81 -0.88 -53.49
CA ARG A 332 16.64 -2.03 -53.12
C ARG A 332 15.78 -3.29 -53.09
N ALA A 333 16.35 -4.42 -53.50
CA ALA A 333 15.68 -5.70 -53.32
C ALA A 333 15.36 -5.89 -51.83
N ALA A 334 14.12 -6.27 -51.53
CA ALA A 334 13.72 -6.56 -50.17
C ALA A 334 14.62 -7.64 -49.56
N PRO A 335 15.07 -7.49 -48.30
CA PRO A 335 15.68 -8.58 -47.55
C PRO A 335 14.77 -9.81 -47.60
N GLN A 336 15.36 -10.99 -47.44
CA GLN A 336 14.57 -12.22 -47.42
C GLN A 336 13.54 -12.18 -46.28
N ALA A 337 12.30 -11.88 -46.63
CA ALA A 337 11.16 -11.93 -45.73
C ALA A 337 10.82 -13.38 -45.37
N VAL A 338 10.10 -13.55 -44.26
CA VAL A 338 9.75 -14.87 -43.71
C VAL A 338 9.00 -15.73 -44.73
N ASP A 339 8.12 -15.13 -45.54
CA ASP A 339 7.36 -15.81 -46.58
C ASP A 339 8.25 -16.49 -47.64
N LEU A 340 9.25 -15.78 -48.17
CA LEU A 340 10.23 -16.29 -49.12
C LEU A 340 11.18 -17.30 -48.46
N ALA A 341 11.55 -17.10 -47.20
CA ALA A 341 12.37 -18.06 -46.47
C ALA A 341 11.64 -19.40 -46.28
N VAL A 342 10.37 -19.36 -45.88
CA VAL A 342 9.50 -20.54 -45.76
C VAL A 342 9.29 -21.21 -47.11
N LEU A 343 9.04 -20.46 -48.18
CA LEU A 343 8.89 -21.00 -49.52
C LEU A 343 10.14 -21.78 -49.94
N LYS A 344 11.34 -21.22 -49.75
CA LYS A 344 12.60 -21.91 -50.07
C LYS A 344 12.81 -23.16 -49.23
N ARG A 345 12.53 -23.09 -47.93
CA ARG A 345 12.66 -24.25 -47.04
C ARG A 345 11.71 -25.38 -47.44
N LEU A 346 10.46 -25.06 -47.77
CA LEU A 346 9.48 -26.04 -48.25
C LEU A 346 9.83 -26.57 -49.65
N ALA A 347 10.48 -25.76 -50.50
CA ALA A 347 10.93 -26.20 -51.82
C ALA A 347 12.06 -27.24 -51.77
N GLU A 348 12.73 -27.42 -50.62
CA GLU A 348 13.73 -28.48 -50.38
C GLU A 348 13.07 -29.83 -50.05
N GLU A 349 11.77 -29.86 -49.72
CA GLU A 349 11.07 -31.10 -49.38
C GLU A 349 10.56 -31.80 -50.67
N ASP A 350 10.99 -33.04 -50.89
CA ASP A 350 10.68 -33.80 -52.11
C ASP A 350 9.17 -33.92 -52.37
N TRP A 351 8.38 -34.11 -51.32
CA TRP A 351 6.92 -34.26 -51.43
C TRP A 351 6.22 -32.97 -51.88
N ILE A 352 6.78 -31.79 -51.54
CA ILE A 352 6.26 -30.49 -52.01
C ILE A 352 6.47 -30.37 -53.51
N ARG A 353 7.69 -30.61 -53.99
CA ARG A 353 8.01 -30.56 -55.42
C ARG A 353 7.23 -31.58 -56.22
N ALA A 354 7.05 -32.79 -55.68
CA ALA A 354 6.24 -33.82 -56.32
C ALA A 354 4.77 -33.40 -56.49
N ARG A 355 4.25 -32.54 -55.60
CA ARG A 355 2.84 -32.14 -55.57
C ARG A 355 2.55 -30.85 -56.34
N VAL A 356 3.48 -29.91 -56.35
CA VAL A 356 3.31 -28.57 -56.94
C VAL A 356 3.67 -28.61 -58.44
N ARG A 357 2.80 -29.23 -59.25
CA ARG A 357 3.02 -29.45 -60.69
C ARG A 357 2.26 -28.52 -61.63
N SER A 358 1.47 -27.59 -61.10
CA SER A 358 0.68 -26.66 -61.91
C SER A 358 0.74 -25.24 -61.35
N PRO A 359 0.54 -24.20 -62.19
CA PRO A 359 0.59 -22.82 -61.72
C PRO A 359 -0.41 -22.50 -60.60
N ARG A 360 -1.60 -23.12 -60.65
CA ARG A 360 -2.60 -23.02 -59.57
C ARG A 360 -2.08 -23.56 -58.24
N MET A 361 -1.33 -24.67 -58.26
CA MET A 361 -0.75 -25.25 -57.05
C MET A 361 0.45 -24.42 -56.54
N VAL A 362 1.23 -23.81 -57.43
CA VAL A 362 2.30 -22.86 -57.05
C VAL A 362 1.70 -21.65 -56.35
N ALA A 363 0.64 -21.05 -56.91
CA ALA A 363 -0.09 -19.96 -56.28
C ALA A 363 -0.68 -20.36 -54.91
N ARG A 364 -1.18 -21.61 -54.80
CA ARG A 364 -1.70 -22.14 -53.54
C ARG A 364 -0.61 -22.34 -52.48
N LEU A 365 0.55 -22.87 -52.86
CA LEU A 365 1.72 -22.98 -51.98
C LEU A 365 2.17 -21.60 -51.53
N TRP A 366 2.31 -20.66 -52.45
CA TRP A 366 2.69 -19.29 -52.14
C TRP A 366 1.75 -18.66 -51.12
N ALA A 367 0.44 -18.80 -51.34
CA ALA A 367 -0.56 -18.26 -50.44
C ALA A 367 -0.52 -18.91 -49.03
N ALA A 368 0.03 -20.13 -48.89
CA ALA A 368 0.33 -20.76 -47.60
C ALA A 368 1.64 -20.22 -46.99
N CYS A 369 2.69 -20.03 -47.80
CA CYS A 369 3.95 -19.42 -47.35
C CYS A 369 3.78 -17.96 -46.89
N SER A 370 2.82 -17.23 -47.46
CA SER A 370 2.48 -15.86 -47.05
C SER A 370 1.69 -15.79 -45.73
N LEU A 371 1.44 -16.91 -45.04
CA LEU A 371 0.86 -16.90 -43.70
C LEU A 371 1.79 -16.14 -42.73
N PRO A 372 1.31 -15.11 -42.02
CA PRO A 372 2.15 -14.38 -41.07
C PRO A 372 2.59 -15.26 -39.89
N ASP A 373 3.86 -15.18 -39.49
CA ASP A 373 4.36 -15.80 -38.26
C ASP A 373 4.04 -14.92 -37.05
N PHE A 374 2.77 -14.91 -36.63
CA PHE A 374 2.33 -14.15 -35.45
C PHE A 374 3.04 -14.56 -34.15
N ARG A 375 3.56 -15.79 -34.09
CA ARG A 375 4.24 -16.34 -32.90
C ARG A 375 5.73 -16.04 -32.88
N LYS A 376 6.31 -15.60 -34.00
CA LYS A 376 7.75 -15.30 -34.14
C LYS A 376 8.64 -16.48 -33.72
N LEU A 377 8.24 -17.71 -34.10
CA LEU A 377 8.99 -18.93 -33.77
C LEU A 377 10.22 -19.12 -34.66
N GLY A 378 10.32 -18.35 -35.75
CA GLY A 378 11.40 -18.44 -36.71
C GLY A 378 11.04 -19.33 -37.90
N VAL A 379 11.94 -19.37 -38.89
CA VAL A 379 11.67 -19.94 -40.21
C VAL A 379 11.36 -21.44 -40.15
N ASP A 380 12.16 -22.25 -39.45
CA ASP A 380 11.96 -23.71 -39.44
C ASP A 380 10.67 -24.16 -38.74
N PRO A 381 10.35 -23.71 -37.50
CA PRO A 381 9.08 -24.06 -36.88
C PRO A 381 7.87 -23.57 -37.66
N HIS A 382 7.96 -22.37 -38.25
CA HIS A 382 6.88 -21.82 -39.07
C HIS A 382 6.72 -22.59 -40.39
N ALA A 383 7.80 -22.97 -41.06
CA ALA A 383 7.77 -23.80 -42.26
C ALA A 383 7.10 -25.16 -42.00
N ARG A 384 7.35 -25.81 -40.86
CA ARG A 384 6.64 -27.05 -40.49
C ARG A 384 5.15 -26.83 -40.31
N PHE A 385 4.74 -25.72 -39.69
CA PHE A 385 3.33 -25.37 -39.55
C PHE A 385 2.67 -25.13 -40.91
N VAL A 386 3.28 -24.30 -41.75
CA VAL A 386 2.81 -24.02 -43.13
C VAL A 386 2.77 -25.29 -43.96
N GLY A 387 3.77 -26.18 -43.85
CA GLY A 387 3.81 -27.46 -44.54
C GLY A 387 2.63 -28.37 -44.19
N ARG A 388 2.22 -28.43 -42.91
CA ARG A 388 1.01 -29.18 -42.50
C ARG A 388 -0.27 -28.58 -43.07
N VAL A 389 -0.41 -27.25 -43.02
CA VAL A 389 -1.55 -26.54 -43.62
C VAL A 389 -1.60 -26.81 -45.12
N PHE A 390 -0.47 -26.66 -45.82
CA PHE A 390 -0.35 -26.91 -47.25
C PHE A 390 -0.67 -28.37 -47.60
N GLY A 391 -0.18 -29.34 -46.82
CA GLY A 391 -0.48 -30.75 -46.96
C GLY A 391 -1.99 -31.00 -47.05
N HIS A 392 -2.75 -30.47 -46.09
CA HIS A 392 -4.21 -30.61 -46.08
C HIS A 392 -4.91 -29.88 -47.25
N ILE A 393 -4.55 -28.64 -47.57
CA ILE A 393 -5.21 -27.89 -48.65
C ILE A 393 -4.77 -28.32 -50.06
N SER A 394 -3.71 -29.12 -50.17
CA SER A 394 -3.22 -29.69 -51.42
C SER A 394 -3.75 -31.10 -51.70
N GLU A 395 -4.43 -31.71 -50.73
CA GLU A 395 -4.99 -33.07 -50.80
C GLU A 395 -6.52 -33.07 -50.76
N GLY A 396 -7.12 -34.20 -51.15
CA GLY A 396 -8.56 -34.45 -51.04
C GLY A 396 -9.43 -33.36 -51.70
N ALA A 397 -10.39 -32.83 -50.93
CA ALA A 397 -11.27 -31.75 -51.37
C ALA A 397 -10.58 -30.38 -51.45
N GLY A 398 -9.28 -30.29 -51.13
CA GLY A 398 -8.53 -29.04 -51.09
C GLY A 398 -8.99 -28.11 -49.97
N HIS A 399 -9.42 -28.66 -48.84
CA HIS A 399 -9.85 -27.91 -47.64
C HIS A 399 -9.19 -28.51 -46.40
N LEU A 400 -9.01 -27.70 -45.36
CA LEU A 400 -8.57 -28.19 -44.07
C LEU A 400 -9.66 -29.09 -43.45
N PRO A 401 -9.30 -30.26 -42.89
CA PRO A 401 -10.26 -31.12 -42.22
C PRO A 401 -10.96 -30.40 -41.06
N HIS A 402 -12.29 -30.48 -41.02
CA HIS A 402 -13.11 -29.83 -39.99
C HIS A 402 -12.66 -30.20 -38.58
N GLN A 403 -12.43 -31.51 -38.32
CA GLN A 403 -11.99 -31.99 -37.01
C GLN A 403 -10.60 -31.46 -36.63
N TRP A 404 -9.67 -31.40 -37.58
CA TRP A 404 -8.31 -30.91 -37.30
C TRP A 404 -8.32 -29.42 -36.91
N PHE A 405 -9.08 -28.60 -37.62
CA PHE A 405 -9.25 -27.18 -37.28
C PHE A 405 -9.93 -27.02 -35.90
N ALA A 406 -10.94 -27.83 -35.61
CA ALA A 406 -11.63 -27.85 -34.31
C ALA A 406 -10.66 -28.17 -33.16
N ASP A 407 -9.84 -29.21 -33.30
CA ASP A 407 -8.92 -29.69 -32.28
C ASP A 407 -7.77 -28.69 -32.01
N GLU A 408 -7.28 -28.02 -33.05
CA GLU A 408 -6.28 -26.94 -32.92
C GLU A 408 -6.88 -25.74 -32.19
N LEU A 409 -8.12 -25.35 -32.51
CA LEU A 409 -8.79 -24.23 -31.86
C LEU A 409 -9.19 -24.54 -30.41
N GLN A 410 -9.65 -25.76 -30.12
CA GLN A 410 -10.01 -26.20 -28.77
C GLN A 410 -8.80 -26.17 -27.82
N ARG A 411 -7.60 -26.51 -28.31
CA ARG A 411 -6.35 -26.39 -27.53
C ARG A 411 -6.04 -24.95 -27.12
N LEU A 412 -6.54 -23.96 -27.85
CA LEU A 412 -6.35 -22.54 -27.56
C LEU A 412 -7.45 -21.95 -26.65
N ASP A 413 -8.63 -22.56 -26.56
CA ASP A 413 -9.78 -22.11 -25.73
C ASP A 413 -9.57 -22.44 -24.23
N HIS A 414 -8.42 -22.05 -23.68
CA HIS A 414 -8.09 -22.15 -22.26
C HIS A 414 -7.53 -20.84 -21.72
N MET A 415 -8.10 -20.36 -20.61
CA MET A 415 -7.79 -19.03 -20.03
C MET A 415 -6.77 -19.08 -18.89
N GLY A 416 -6.25 -20.26 -18.53
CA GLY A 416 -5.26 -20.41 -17.46
C GLY A 416 -3.83 -20.15 -17.93
N GLY A 417 -3.02 -19.51 -17.11
CA GLY A 417 -1.62 -19.18 -17.40
C GLY A 417 -1.29 -17.75 -17.00
N ASP A 418 -0.01 -17.40 -17.12
CA ASP A 418 0.42 -16.02 -16.96
C ASP A 418 0.18 -15.18 -18.23
N VAL A 419 0.56 -13.91 -18.16
CA VAL A 419 0.41 -12.94 -19.25
C VAL A 419 1.12 -13.39 -20.54
N GLU A 420 2.27 -14.08 -20.41
CA GLU A 420 3.07 -14.54 -21.55
C GLU A 420 2.41 -15.74 -22.25
N VAL A 421 1.94 -16.72 -21.47
CA VAL A 421 1.18 -17.87 -21.98
C VAL A 421 -0.08 -17.41 -22.71
N LEU A 422 -0.83 -16.47 -22.14
CA LEU A 422 -2.03 -15.91 -22.76
C LEU A 422 -1.70 -15.14 -24.05
N ALA A 423 -0.65 -14.31 -24.06
CA ALA A 423 -0.20 -13.61 -25.25
C ALA A 423 0.23 -14.57 -26.37
N GLY A 424 0.95 -15.64 -26.03
CA GLY A 424 1.34 -16.70 -26.96
C GLY A 424 0.13 -17.43 -27.58
N ARG A 425 -0.90 -17.73 -26.78
CA ARG A 425 -2.15 -18.31 -27.29
C ARG A 425 -2.92 -17.36 -28.20
N ILE A 426 -2.96 -16.06 -27.88
CA ILE A 426 -3.56 -15.05 -28.77
C ILE A 426 -2.82 -14.99 -30.11
N ALA A 427 -1.48 -15.00 -30.09
CA ALA A 427 -0.68 -15.06 -31.31
C ALA A 427 -0.98 -16.31 -32.15
N ALA A 428 -1.13 -17.48 -31.50
CA ALA A 428 -1.54 -18.70 -32.19
C ALA A 428 -2.97 -18.62 -32.76
N ALA A 429 -3.92 -18.06 -31.99
CA ALA A 429 -5.29 -17.87 -32.43
C ALA A 429 -5.39 -16.95 -33.65
N ARG A 430 -4.50 -15.95 -33.78
CA ARG A 430 -4.43 -15.08 -34.96
C ARG A 430 -4.01 -15.82 -36.23
N SER A 431 -3.09 -16.79 -36.14
CA SER A 431 -2.75 -17.64 -37.28
C SER A 431 -4.00 -18.37 -37.78
N TRP A 432 -4.82 -18.91 -36.87
CA TRP A 432 -6.07 -19.58 -37.21
C TRP A 432 -7.16 -18.60 -37.69
N ALA A 433 -7.22 -17.39 -37.16
CA ALA A 433 -8.17 -16.37 -37.61
C ALA A 433 -7.88 -15.95 -39.05
N TYR A 434 -6.60 -15.77 -39.39
CA TYR A 434 -6.17 -15.52 -40.76
C TYR A 434 -6.57 -16.66 -41.69
N ILE A 435 -6.35 -17.92 -41.28
CA ILE A 435 -6.78 -19.11 -42.03
C ILE A 435 -8.31 -19.14 -42.17
N ALA A 436 -9.06 -18.80 -41.13
CA ALA A 436 -10.53 -18.80 -41.13
C ALA A 436 -11.13 -17.87 -42.20
N HIS A 437 -10.44 -16.77 -42.51
CA HIS A 437 -10.85 -15.82 -43.54
C HIS A 437 -10.45 -16.22 -44.98
N ARG A 438 -9.73 -17.34 -45.14
CA ARG A 438 -9.43 -17.92 -46.45
C ARG A 438 -10.59 -18.81 -46.90
N ALA A 439 -11.54 -18.19 -47.61
CA ALA A 439 -12.73 -18.88 -48.10
C ALA A 439 -12.42 -20.08 -49.01
N ASP A 440 -11.24 -20.11 -49.63
CA ASP A 440 -10.76 -21.21 -50.46
C ASP A 440 -10.19 -22.41 -49.66
N TRP A 441 -10.02 -22.28 -48.34
CA TRP A 441 -9.33 -23.29 -47.50
C TRP A 441 -10.25 -24.02 -46.52
N LEU A 442 -11.44 -23.50 -46.26
CA LEU A 442 -12.42 -24.10 -45.34
C LEU A 442 -13.77 -24.28 -46.01
N GLN A 443 -14.48 -25.35 -45.65
CA GLN A 443 -15.83 -25.61 -46.17
C GLN A 443 -16.87 -24.63 -45.60
N ASP A 444 -16.70 -24.22 -44.33
CA ASP A 444 -17.54 -23.21 -43.68
C ASP A 444 -16.68 -22.09 -43.06
N PRO A 445 -16.18 -21.15 -43.89
CA PRO A 445 -15.30 -20.08 -43.43
C PRO A 445 -15.97 -19.14 -42.42
N THR A 446 -17.29 -18.89 -42.58
CA THR A 446 -18.02 -17.95 -41.71
C THR A 446 -18.16 -18.52 -40.30
N HIS A 447 -18.57 -19.78 -40.16
CA HIS A 447 -18.63 -20.44 -38.85
C HIS A 447 -17.27 -20.42 -38.14
N TRP A 448 -16.20 -20.77 -38.85
CA TRP A 448 -14.86 -20.83 -38.27
C TRP A 448 -14.27 -19.46 -37.94
N ALA A 449 -14.59 -18.43 -38.73
CA ALA A 449 -14.20 -17.06 -38.42
C ALA A 449 -14.86 -16.58 -37.12
N GLU A 450 -16.15 -16.83 -36.94
CA GLU A 450 -16.87 -16.49 -35.70
C GLU A 450 -16.32 -17.26 -34.50
N ARG A 451 -16.09 -18.57 -34.64
CA ARG A 451 -15.55 -19.40 -33.55
C ARG A 451 -14.13 -18.97 -33.16
N THR A 452 -13.26 -18.68 -34.12
CA THR A 452 -11.89 -18.24 -33.84
C THR A 452 -11.87 -16.86 -33.21
N ARG A 453 -12.72 -15.94 -33.68
CA ARG A 453 -12.91 -14.62 -33.07
C ARG A 453 -13.36 -14.74 -31.62
N ALA A 454 -14.32 -15.61 -31.31
CA ALA A 454 -14.79 -15.83 -29.95
C ALA A 454 -13.66 -16.33 -29.02
N VAL A 455 -12.78 -17.20 -29.51
CA VAL A 455 -11.60 -17.66 -28.74
C VAL A 455 -10.58 -16.52 -28.55
N GLU A 456 -10.27 -15.74 -29.59
CA GLU A 456 -9.40 -14.56 -29.44
C GLU A 456 -9.98 -13.55 -28.44
N GLU A 457 -11.29 -13.31 -28.46
CA GLU A 457 -11.98 -12.40 -27.53
C GLU A 457 -11.89 -12.89 -26.09
N LYS A 458 -12.18 -14.16 -25.81
CA LYS A 458 -12.03 -14.71 -24.45
C LYS A 458 -10.59 -14.63 -23.93
N LEU A 459 -9.61 -15.03 -24.75
CA LEU A 459 -8.18 -14.94 -24.39
C LEU A 459 -7.75 -13.49 -24.14
N SER A 460 -8.25 -12.57 -24.95
CA SER A 460 -8.04 -11.12 -24.83
C SER A 460 -8.61 -10.55 -23.52
N ASP A 461 -9.82 -10.96 -23.13
CA ASP A 461 -10.46 -10.55 -21.89
C ASP A 461 -9.71 -11.13 -20.67
N ALA A 462 -9.30 -12.40 -20.72
CA ALA A 462 -8.47 -13.01 -19.69
C ALA A 462 -7.13 -12.27 -19.53
N LEU A 463 -6.46 -11.95 -20.65
CA LEU A 463 -5.22 -11.18 -20.65
C LEU A 463 -5.41 -9.78 -20.07
N HIS A 464 -6.51 -9.09 -20.41
CA HIS A 464 -6.85 -7.80 -19.82
C HIS A 464 -7.04 -7.88 -18.30
N ALA A 465 -7.76 -8.89 -17.83
CA ALA A 465 -7.97 -9.11 -16.41
C ALA A 465 -6.63 -9.38 -15.68
N SER A 466 -5.77 -10.25 -16.23
CA SER A 466 -4.44 -10.53 -15.67
C SER A 466 -3.55 -9.28 -15.65
N LEU A 467 -3.53 -8.47 -16.71
CA LEU A 467 -2.78 -7.22 -16.75
C LEU A 467 -3.29 -6.22 -15.70
N THR A 468 -4.61 -6.07 -15.59
CA THR A 468 -5.22 -5.14 -14.63
C THR A 468 -4.93 -5.58 -13.20
N GLN A 469 -5.12 -6.86 -12.87
CA GLN A 469 -4.83 -7.42 -11.55
C GLN A 469 -3.34 -7.28 -11.18
N ARG A 470 -2.45 -7.42 -12.16
CA ARG A 470 -1.00 -7.36 -11.95
C ARG A 470 -0.45 -5.94 -11.90
N PHE A 471 -0.97 -5.00 -12.68
CA PHE A 471 -0.33 -3.68 -12.87
C PHE A 471 -1.17 -2.51 -12.36
N VAL A 472 -2.39 -2.75 -11.89
CA VAL A 472 -3.27 -1.72 -11.34
C VAL A 472 -3.64 -2.09 -9.90
N ASP A 473 -3.15 -1.31 -8.94
CA ASP A 473 -3.69 -1.34 -7.59
C ASP A 473 -4.81 -0.31 -7.49
N ARG A 474 -6.06 -0.75 -7.69
CA ARG A 474 -7.23 0.14 -7.65
C ARG A 474 -7.32 0.88 -6.32
N ARG A 475 -6.92 0.25 -5.21
CA ARG A 475 -6.91 0.85 -3.86
C ARG A 475 -5.90 1.99 -3.81
N THR A 476 -4.64 1.75 -4.19
CA THR A 476 -3.60 2.79 -4.19
C THR A 476 -3.90 3.89 -5.22
N THR A 477 -4.49 3.56 -6.36
CA THR A 477 -4.79 4.54 -7.42
C THR A 477 -5.93 5.49 -7.04
N VAL A 478 -6.98 4.98 -6.37
CA VAL A 478 -8.07 5.82 -5.81
C VAL A 478 -7.53 6.71 -4.69
N LEU A 479 -6.73 6.15 -3.78
CA LEU A 479 -6.08 6.91 -2.71
C LEU A 479 -5.16 8.01 -3.26
N LEU A 480 -4.29 7.70 -4.23
CA LEU A 480 -3.40 8.69 -4.86
C LEU A 480 -4.15 9.76 -5.67
N ARG A 481 -5.31 9.43 -6.27
CA ARG A 481 -6.17 10.43 -6.92
C ARG A 481 -6.78 11.40 -5.92
N GLN A 482 -7.32 10.89 -4.82
CA GLN A 482 -7.90 11.71 -3.76
C GLN A 482 -6.84 12.53 -3.02
N ILE A 483 -5.57 12.10 -3.07
CA ILE A 483 -4.39 12.80 -2.55
C ILE A 483 -3.81 13.81 -3.55
N GLY A 484 -4.44 13.99 -4.72
CA GLY A 484 -4.09 15.07 -5.64
C GLY A 484 -4.15 16.45 -4.97
N ALA A 485 -3.03 17.18 -5.09
CA ALA A 485 -2.70 18.49 -4.51
C ALA A 485 -2.68 18.58 -2.98
N ASP A 486 -3.71 18.13 -2.25
CA ASP A 486 -3.80 18.33 -0.80
C ASP A 486 -4.40 17.12 -0.08
N ALA A 487 -3.53 16.33 0.59
CA ALA A 487 -3.91 15.21 1.45
C ALA A 487 -4.74 15.62 2.70
N THR A 488 -5.09 16.89 2.84
CA THR A 488 -5.70 17.49 4.03
C THR A 488 -7.23 17.47 4.02
N ASP A 489 -7.88 17.19 2.88
CA ASP A 489 -9.34 17.27 2.72
C ASP A 489 -10.07 15.92 2.77
N LEU A 490 -9.39 14.83 3.17
CA LEU A 490 -10.03 13.52 3.33
C LEU A 490 -11.08 13.56 4.47
N PRO A 491 -12.35 13.20 4.22
CA PRO A 491 -13.40 13.16 5.22
C PRO A 491 -13.26 11.91 6.13
N VAL A 492 -12.42 12.02 7.15
CA VAL A 492 -12.33 11.02 8.23
C VAL A 492 -13.54 11.15 9.14
N THR A 493 -14.30 10.06 9.29
CA THR A 493 -15.42 9.90 10.23
C THR A 493 -15.00 9.00 11.40
N ILE A 494 -15.44 9.35 12.60
CA ILE A 494 -15.22 8.54 13.82
C ILE A 494 -16.61 8.11 14.31
N GLY A 495 -16.88 6.81 14.25
CA GLY A 495 -18.12 6.22 14.73
C GLY A 495 -18.23 6.21 16.26
N PRO A 496 -19.43 5.96 16.81
CA PRO A 496 -19.70 5.98 18.25
C PRO A 496 -18.88 4.95 19.05
N GLU A 497 -18.53 3.82 18.44
CA GLU A 497 -17.69 2.75 19.01
C GLU A 497 -16.18 3.00 18.84
N GLY A 498 -15.77 4.19 18.36
CA GLY A 498 -14.38 4.53 18.09
C GLY A 498 -13.82 3.98 16.76
N GLY A 499 -14.65 3.37 15.92
CA GLY A 499 -14.26 2.99 14.56
C GLY A 499 -13.93 4.24 13.72
N VAL A 500 -12.71 4.31 13.19
CA VAL A 500 -12.27 5.40 12.33
C VAL A 500 -12.34 4.93 10.88
N SER A 501 -13.02 5.69 10.05
CA SER A 501 -13.27 5.38 8.64
C SER A 501 -13.10 6.60 7.75
N VAL A 502 -12.92 6.37 6.46
CA VAL A 502 -13.05 7.41 5.41
C VAL A 502 -14.15 6.95 4.47
N GLU A 503 -15.23 7.72 4.40
CA GLU A 503 -16.51 7.27 3.80
C GLU A 503 -16.93 5.91 4.39
N ASP A 504 -17.07 4.86 3.57
CA ASP A 504 -17.47 3.51 3.99
C ASP A 504 -16.29 2.57 4.32
N HIS A 505 -15.06 3.09 4.39
CA HIS A 505 -13.85 2.25 4.53
C HIS A 505 -13.23 2.34 5.93
N PRO A 506 -13.12 1.23 6.69
CA PRO A 506 -12.53 1.23 8.03
C PRO A 506 -11.01 1.37 7.99
N LEU A 507 -10.48 2.38 8.68
CA LEU A 507 -9.04 2.61 8.88
C LEU A 507 -8.50 1.93 10.14
N GLY A 508 -9.30 1.88 11.19
CA GLY A 508 -8.87 1.36 12.49
C GLY A 508 -9.83 1.71 13.62
N THR A 509 -9.37 1.58 14.85
CA THR A 509 -10.15 1.84 16.07
C THR A 509 -9.40 2.78 17.00
N LEU A 510 -10.09 3.81 17.49
CA LEU A 510 -9.60 4.77 18.47
C LEU A 510 -10.16 4.43 19.86
N SER A 511 -9.31 3.85 20.73
CA SER A 511 -9.63 3.54 22.13
C SER A 511 -8.94 4.53 23.06
N GLY A 512 -9.71 5.35 23.79
CA GLY A 512 -9.18 6.43 24.63
C GLY A 512 -8.36 7.45 23.82
N PHE A 513 -7.05 7.48 24.02
CA PHE A 513 -6.10 8.30 23.22
C PHE A 513 -5.21 7.44 22.30
N HIS A 514 -5.49 6.14 22.18
CA HIS A 514 -4.71 5.22 21.36
C HIS A 514 -5.45 4.85 20.08
N PHE A 515 -4.83 5.15 18.93
CA PHE A 515 -5.34 4.75 17.62
C PHE A 515 -4.61 3.49 17.13
N SER A 516 -5.37 2.44 16.83
CA SER A 516 -4.87 1.18 16.29
C SER A 516 -5.37 0.97 14.86
N VAL A 517 -4.46 0.67 13.93
CA VAL A 517 -4.76 0.48 12.50
C VAL A 517 -5.28 -0.94 12.25
N SER A 518 -6.27 -1.08 11.36
CA SER A 518 -6.80 -2.40 10.97
C SER A 518 -5.71 -3.33 10.38
N PRO A 519 -5.70 -4.64 10.71
CA PRO A 519 -4.73 -5.62 10.20
C PRO A 519 -4.67 -5.73 8.67
N ASP A 520 -5.78 -5.44 7.98
CA ASP A 520 -5.95 -5.64 6.53
C ASP A 520 -5.34 -4.53 5.64
N ALA A 521 -4.65 -3.55 6.23
CA ALA A 521 -3.95 -2.50 5.49
C ALA A 521 -2.51 -2.92 5.10
N ARG A 522 -2.14 -2.77 3.82
CA ARG A 522 -0.76 -3.03 3.34
C ARG A 522 0.20 -1.95 3.86
N ALA A 523 1.46 -2.32 4.15
CA ALA A 523 2.44 -1.47 4.84
C ALA A 523 2.71 -0.09 4.19
N ALA A 524 2.58 0.04 2.86
CA ALA A 524 2.74 1.32 2.15
C ALA A 524 1.52 2.24 2.31
N ASP A 525 0.31 1.69 2.31
CA ASP A 525 -0.94 2.44 2.54
C ASP A 525 -1.00 2.96 3.99
N LYS A 526 -0.42 2.21 4.94
CA LYS A 526 -0.42 2.57 6.37
C LYS A 526 0.16 3.96 6.63
N ARG A 527 1.30 4.32 6.05
CA ARG A 527 2.00 5.57 6.39
C ARG A 527 1.26 6.82 5.91
N MET A 528 0.64 6.72 4.73
CA MET A 528 -0.11 7.81 4.11
C MET A 528 -1.49 7.99 4.77
N LEU A 529 -2.18 6.89 5.04
CA LEU A 529 -3.45 6.89 5.76
C LEU A 529 -3.29 7.35 7.22
N LEU A 530 -2.19 7.00 7.87
CA LEU A 530 -1.83 7.51 9.20
C LEU A 530 -1.65 9.02 9.20
N ALA A 531 -0.94 9.59 8.20
CA ALA A 531 -0.73 11.03 8.12
C ALA A 531 -2.05 11.82 7.91
N ALA A 532 -2.98 11.28 7.10
CA ALA A 532 -4.31 11.85 6.91
C ALA A 532 -5.18 11.72 8.17
N ALA A 533 -5.13 10.57 8.83
CA ALA A 533 -5.85 10.33 10.09
C ALA A 533 -5.32 11.23 11.22
N GLU A 534 -4.00 11.39 11.38
CA GLU A 534 -3.37 12.20 12.44
C GLU A 534 -3.89 13.64 12.48
N LYS A 535 -4.04 14.29 11.32
CA LYS A 535 -4.50 15.69 11.28
C LYS A 535 -5.96 15.84 11.74
N ARG A 536 -6.85 14.89 11.42
CA ARG A 536 -8.26 14.93 11.86
C ARG A 536 -8.43 14.42 13.28
N LEU A 537 -7.69 13.37 13.66
CA LEU A 537 -7.60 12.85 15.02
C LEU A 537 -7.09 13.92 15.99
N SER A 538 -6.24 14.87 15.58
CA SER A 538 -5.79 15.97 16.43
C SER A 538 -6.95 16.78 17.04
N SER A 539 -8.02 17.02 16.27
CA SER A 539 -9.21 17.75 16.75
C SER A 539 -10.01 16.94 17.78
N GLU A 540 -10.13 15.62 17.57
CA GLU A 540 -10.79 14.71 18.51
C GLU A 540 -9.94 14.50 19.78
N TYR A 541 -8.61 14.39 19.65
CA TYR A 541 -7.69 14.35 20.79
C TYR A 541 -7.80 15.61 21.64
N ARG A 542 -7.87 16.80 21.00
CA ARG A 542 -8.09 18.06 21.72
C ARG A 542 -9.39 18.03 22.50
N ARG A 543 -10.50 17.66 21.87
CA ARG A 543 -11.82 17.52 22.51
C ARG A 543 -11.80 16.56 23.70
N ARG A 544 -11.22 15.36 23.54
CA ARG A 544 -11.09 14.38 24.64
C ARG A 544 -10.18 14.88 25.75
N GLY A 545 -9.10 15.58 25.41
CA GLY A 545 -8.17 16.16 26.38
C GLY A 545 -8.79 17.30 27.18
N GLU A 546 -9.59 18.17 26.55
CA GLU A 546 -10.38 19.21 27.22
C GLU A 546 -11.44 18.60 28.13
N ALA A 547 -12.17 17.57 27.67
CA ALA A 547 -13.13 16.84 28.49
C ALA A 547 -12.48 16.19 29.72
N LEU A 548 -11.27 15.62 29.57
CA LEU A 548 -10.49 15.08 30.69
C LEU A 548 -10.04 16.18 31.66
N ALA A 549 -9.62 17.34 31.15
CA ALA A 549 -9.21 18.47 31.97
C ALA A 549 -10.38 19.07 32.78
N GLU A 550 -11.60 18.95 32.27
CA GLU A 550 -12.83 19.42 32.92
C GLU A 550 -13.62 18.30 33.63
N ALA A 551 -13.15 17.06 33.56
CA ALA A 551 -13.88 15.88 34.07
C ALA A 551 -14.20 16.04 35.57
N PRO A 552 -15.41 15.70 36.03
CA PRO A 552 -15.75 15.74 37.45
C PRO A 552 -14.99 14.68 38.26
N ASP A 553 -14.83 14.91 39.57
CA ASP A 553 -14.10 14.00 40.47
C ASP A 553 -14.65 12.57 40.48
N THR A 554 -15.93 12.39 40.14
CA THR A 554 -16.61 11.08 40.08
C THR A 554 -16.17 10.21 38.90
N GLU A 555 -15.60 10.80 37.86
CA GLU A 555 -15.12 10.07 36.68
C GLU A 555 -13.65 9.66 36.80
N LEU A 556 -12.93 10.19 37.79
CA LEU A 556 -11.54 9.88 38.05
C LEU A 556 -11.41 8.87 39.18
N SER A 557 -10.63 7.82 38.97
CA SER A 557 -10.39 6.79 39.99
C SER A 557 -8.92 6.37 40.08
N LEU A 558 -8.51 5.91 41.26
CA LEU A 558 -7.18 5.34 41.51
C LEU A 558 -7.33 3.84 41.73
N SER A 559 -6.50 3.04 41.06
CA SER A 559 -6.53 1.58 41.19
C SER A 559 -5.12 0.98 41.12
N PRO A 560 -4.86 -0.19 41.74
CA PRO A 560 -3.56 -0.85 41.73
C PRO A 560 -3.39 -1.75 40.49
N VAL A 561 -4.34 -1.69 39.53
CA VAL A 561 -4.45 -2.61 38.40
C VAL A 561 -3.23 -2.53 37.47
N ARG A 562 -2.66 -3.73 37.23
CA ARG A 562 -1.64 -4.06 36.23
C ARG A 562 -2.22 -3.89 34.82
N PRO A 563 -1.46 -3.40 33.83
CA PRO A 563 -1.95 -3.36 32.46
C PRO A 563 -2.30 -4.78 31.99
N VAL A 564 -3.54 -4.97 31.52
CA VAL A 564 -3.93 -6.13 30.71
C VAL A 564 -3.32 -5.92 29.32
N PRO A 565 -2.64 -6.90 28.73
CA PRO A 565 -2.09 -6.75 27.39
C PRO A 565 -3.24 -6.65 26.38
N VAL A 566 -3.27 -5.56 25.62
CA VAL A 566 -3.98 -5.52 24.33
C VAL A 566 -2.96 -5.95 23.27
N ASP A 567 -3.24 -7.07 22.61
CA ASP A 567 -2.59 -7.60 21.42
C ASP A 567 -1.06 -7.46 21.27
N GLY A 568 -0.34 -8.50 21.73
CA GLY A 568 0.79 -9.02 20.97
C GLY A 568 2.16 -8.33 21.07
N GLN A 569 2.41 -7.38 21.98
CA GLN A 569 3.77 -6.84 22.16
C GLN A 569 4.27 -6.78 23.61
N VAL A 570 5.32 -7.58 23.84
CA VAL A 570 6.39 -7.51 24.85
C VAL A 570 5.95 -7.39 26.32
N SER A 571 6.00 -8.54 26.99
CA SER A 571 6.05 -8.73 28.43
C SER A 571 7.25 -8.00 29.04
N ILE A 572 7.00 -7.03 29.94
CA ILE A 572 8.03 -6.58 30.89
C ILE A 572 7.79 -7.32 32.20
N ASN A 573 8.67 -8.27 32.51
CA ASN A 573 8.70 -8.96 33.79
C ASN A 573 8.89 -7.95 34.94
N LEU A 574 7.87 -7.78 35.78
CA LEU A 574 7.98 -7.14 37.08
C LEU A 574 7.67 -8.17 38.18
N GLN A 575 8.55 -9.16 38.29
CA GLN A 575 8.70 -10.00 39.48
C GLN A 575 10.16 -9.92 39.95
N ALA A 576 10.51 -8.85 40.65
CA ALA A 576 11.67 -8.79 41.54
C ALA A 576 11.56 -7.54 42.40
N GLY A 577 11.43 -7.67 43.73
CA GLY A 577 11.43 -6.51 44.63
C GLY A 577 10.46 -6.57 45.81
N ALA A 578 10.02 -7.74 46.24
CA ALA A 578 9.59 -7.90 47.63
C ALA A 578 10.80 -8.42 48.41
N MET A 579 11.08 -7.83 49.58
CA MET A 579 12.24 -8.05 50.45
C MET A 579 13.41 -7.08 50.22
N ASN A 580 13.24 -5.79 50.54
CA ASN A 580 14.19 -4.99 51.31
C ASN A 580 13.57 -3.60 51.60
N GLY A 581 13.62 -3.16 52.86
CA GLY A 581 12.88 -2.01 53.37
C GLY A 581 13.42 -0.64 52.94
N GLY A 582 13.22 -0.28 51.67
CA GLY A 582 13.42 1.09 51.15
C GLY A 582 12.35 1.40 50.11
N SER A 583 11.66 2.54 50.27
CA SER A 583 10.68 3.17 49.37
C SER A 583 10.04 2.25 48.31
N LYS A 584 8.91 1.62 48.67
CA LYS A 584 8.12 0.82 47.71
C LYS A 584 7.67 1.73 46.56
N ALA A 585 8.03 1.36 45.33
CA ALA A 585 7.63 2.08 44.14
C ALA A 585 6.10 2.19 44.06
N LEU A 586 5.59 3.43 44.12
CA LEU A 586 4.23 3.74 43.67
C LEU A 586 4.14 3.40 42.18
N ASN A 587 3.10 2.65 41.82
CA ASN A 587 2.83 2.21 40.45
C ASN A 587 1.30 2.10 40.24
N GLN A 588 0.55 2.98 40.90
CA GLN A 588 -0.91 3.03 40.79
C GLN A 588 -1.30 3.77 39.52
N THR A 589 -2.41 3.35 38.90
CA THR A 589 -2.91 3.95 37.67
C THR A 589 -4.12 4.81 37.99
N VAL A 590 -4.15 6.01 37.41
CA VAL A 590 -5.29 6.93 37.43
C VAL A 590 -6.10 6.68 36.16
N PHE A 591 -7.40 6.45 36.33
CA PHE A 591 -8.34 6.19 35.25
C PHE A 591 -9.34 7.33 35.10
N TRP A 592 -9.74 7.61 33.87
CA TRP A 592 -10.92 8.40 33.52
C TRP A 592 -11.97 7.47 32.91
N GLY A 593 -13.00 7.15 33.67
CA GLY A 593 -13.84 5.98 33.41
C GLY A 593 -13.00 4.70 33.39
N GLU A 594 -12.95 4.03 32.24
CA GLU A 594 -12.12 2.83 32.00
C GLU A 594 -10.78 3.15 31.32
N VAL A 595 -10.52 4.42 30.96
CA VAL A 595 -9.31 4.82 30.20
C VAL A 595 -8.16 5.17 31.16
N PRO A 596 -6.99 4.50 31.07
CA PRO A 596 -5.82 4.87 31.87
C PRO A 596 -5.22 6.20 31.37
N VAL A 597 -5.07 7.18 32.26
CA VAL A 597 -4.63 8.54 31.89
C VAL A 597 -3.34 9.00 32.58
N ALA A 598 -2.98 8.42 33.72
CA ALA A 598 -1.71 8.70 34.39
C ALA A 598 -1.28 7.56 35.31
N ARG A 599 -0.01 7.59 35.74
CA ARG A 599 0.53 6.71 36.78
C ARG A 599 1.15 7.54 37.91
N LEU A 600 0.95 7.07 39.13
CA LEU A 600 1.65 7.60 40.29
C LEU A 600 3.02 6.91 40.38
N THR A 601 4.09 7.69 40.39
CA THR A 601 5.45 7.22 40.66
C THR A 601 5.98 7.78 41.97
N ALA A 602 7.05 7.20 42.51
CA ALA A 602 7.69 7.67 43.73
C ALA A 602 8.00 9.18 43.64
N GLY A 603 7.47 9.93 44.60
CA GLY A 603 7.75 11.35 44.79
C GLY A 603 8.56 11.60 46.07
N THR A 604 8.42 12.79 46.64
CA THR A 604 9.14 13.14 47.90
C THR A 604 8.54 12.50 49.14
N SER A 605 7.27 12.11 49.08
CA SER A 605 6.56 11.33 50.10
C SER A 605 5.37 10.63 49.43
N ILE A 606 4.75 9.66 50.12
CA ILE A 606 3.54 9.02 49.62
C ILE A 606 2.35 9.99 49.48
N ALA A 607 2.37 11.09 50.23
CA ALA A 607 1.37 12.15 50.16
C ALA A 607 1.60 13.11 48.98
N ARG A 608 2.81 13.11 48.40
CA ARG A 608 3.18 13.91 47.22
C ARG A 608 3.88 13.04 46.20
N PRO A 609 3.14 12.10 45.57
CA PRO A 609 3.65 11.32 44.46
C PRO A 609 3.90 12.23 43.26
N LYS A 610 4.71 11.74 42.31
CA LYS A 610 4.77 12.35 40.99
C LYS A 610 3.67 11.72 40.13
N ILE A 611 2.75 12.53 39.62
CA ILE A 611 1.74 12.09 38.65
C ILE A 611 2.35 12.20 37.26
N VAL A 612 2.54 11.07 36.59
CA VAL A 612 3.11 10.99 35.24
C VAL A 612 2.00 10.60 34.28
N LEU A 613 1.64 11.50 33.36
CA LEU A 613 0.64 11.21 32.33
C LEU A 613 1.01 9.97 31.51
N ASP A 614 0.00 9.22 31.08
CA ASP A 614 0.19 8.09 30.19
C ASP A 614 0.77 8.55 28.84
N ARG A 615 1.59 7.70 28.21
CA ARG A 615 2.21 8.00 26.91
C ARG A 615 1.16 8.19 25.81
N ALA A 616 -0.01 7.56 25.93
CA ALA A 616 -1.10 7.78 24.99
C ALA A 616 -1.52 9.26 24.92
N LEU A 617 -1.27 10.06 25.97
CA LEU A 617 -1.56 11.51 25.98
C LEU A 617 -0.46 12.36 25.34
N ASP A 618 0.65 11.79 24.86
CA ASP A 618 1.71 12.55 24.16
C ASP A 618 1.22 13.17 22.84
N VAL A 619 0.10 12.69 22.30
CA VAL A 619 -0.58 13.24 21.11
C VAL A 619 -1.29 14.58 21.38
N LEU A 620 -1.44 14.98 22.64
CA LEU A 620 -2.10 16.22 23.03
C LEU A 620 -1.17 17.43 22.87
N GLU A 621 -1.76 18.56 22.51
CA GLU A 621 -1.06 19.85 22.52
C GLU A 621 -0.57 20.19 23.93
N ALA A 622 0.57 20.88 24.00
CA ALA A 622 1.21 21.24 25.27
C ALA A 622 0.26 21.95 26.24
N ARG A 623 -0.59 22.86 25.75
CA ARG A 623 -1.57 23.58 26.57
C ARG A 623 -2.59 22.64 27.22
N VAL A 624 -3.17 21.72 26.44
CA VAL A 624 -4.16 20.75 26.93
C VAL A 624 -3.51 19.77 27.89
N ARG A 625 -2.30 19.31 27.59
CA ARG A 625 -1.52 18.43 28.46
C ARG A 625 -1.23 19.07 29.83
N ILE A 626 -0.89 20.37 29.86
CA ILE A 626 -0.70 21.11 31.11
C ILE A 626 -2.02 21.20 31.90
N ALA A 627 -3.15 21.44 31.22
CA ALA A 627 -4.45 21.49 31.87
C ALA A 627 -4.85 20.13 32.47
N VAL A 628 -4.64 19.03 31.74
CA VAL A 628 -4.86 17.66 32.25
C VAL A 628 -3.95 17.37 33.45
N GLN A 629 -2.66 17.71 33.38
CA GLN A 629 -1.74 17.55 34.51
C GLN A 629 -2.24 18.30 35.75
N ALA A 630 -2.60 19.58 35.59
CA ALA A 630 -3.12 20.40 36.67
C ALA A 630 -4.42 19.82 37.27
N ARG A 631 -5.32 19.31 36.41
CA ARG A 631 -6.57 18.66 36.83
C ARG A 631 -6.31 17.42 37.68
N LEU A 632 -5.39 16.55 37.26
CA LEU A 632 -5.04 15.33 38.00
C LEU A 632 -4.31 15.65 39.32
N ASP A 633 -3.44 16.65 39.33
CA ASP A 633 -2.77 17.12 40.55
C ASP A 633 -3.78 17.68 41.56
N GLN A 634 -4.73 18.50 41.09
CA GLN A 634 -5.81 19.05 41.91
C GLN A 634 -6.73 17.96 42.44
N TRP A 635 -7.14 17.02 41.59
CA TRP A 635 -7.95 15.87 41.97
C TRP A 635 -7.25 15.06 43.06
N PHE A 636 -5.99 14.67 42.86
CA PHE A 636 -5.27 13.86 43.83
C PHE A 636 -5.13 14.58 45.17
N ALA A 637 -4.81 15.88 45.15
CA ALA A 637 -4.74 16.69 46.36
C ALA A 637 -6.09 16.76 47.10
N ALA A 638 -7.21 16.91 46.37
CA ALA A 638 -8.55 16.93 46.94
C ALA A 638 -8.93 15.56 47.54
N GLN A 639 -8.63 14.46 46.85
CA GLN A 639 -8.89 13.11 47.36
C GLN A 639 -8.02 12.77 48.58
N LEU A 640 -6.76 13.19 48.58
CA LEU A 640 -5.86 13.04 49.73
C LEU A 640 -6.39 13.81 50.94
N ALA A 641 -6.80 15.07 50.77
CA ALA A 641 -7.37 15.87 51.85
C ALA A 641 -8.68 15.29 52.40
N LYS A 642 -9.54 14.76 51.51
CA LYS A 642 -10.83 14.18 51.85
C LYS A 642 -10.71 12.83 52.57
N HIS A 643 -9.90 11.92 52.02
CA HIS A 643 -9.85 10.53 52.48
C HIS A 643 -8.68 10.23 53.41
N LEU A 644 -7.57 10.96 53.30
CA LEU A 644 -6.35 10.76 54.08
C LEU A 644 -5.83 12.08 54.70
N PRO A 645 -6.67 12.83 55.45
CA PRO A 645 -6.28 14.15 56.00
C PRO A 645 -5.03 14.08 56.89
N VAL A 646 -4.82 12.95 57.58
CA VAL A 646 -3.64 12.72 58.40
C VAL A 646 -2.37 12.69 57.55
N PHE A 647 -2.41 12.13 56.34
CA PHE A 647 -1.24 12.12 55.45
C PHE A 647 -0.89 13.53 54.99
N ALA A 648 -1.91 14.33 54.63
CA ALA A 648 -1.71 15.72 54.26
C ALA A 648 -1.07 16.52 55.40
N GLN A 649 -1.53 16.34 56.65
CA GLN A 649 -0.98 17.05 57.80
C GLN A 649 0.43 16.56 58.21
N LEU A 650 0.71 15.25 58.11
CA LEU A 650 2.05 14.69 58.34
C LEU A 650 3.04 15.22 57.31
N ASP A 651 2.62 15.37 56.05
CA ASP A 651 3.48 15.92 54.99
C ASP A 651 3.75 17.42 55.15
N VAL A 652 2.78 18.19 55.67
CA VAL A 652 3.01 19.57 56.10
C VAL A 652 4.02 19.60 57.25
N THR A 653 3.86 18.73 58.26
CA THR A 653 4.78 18.64 59.41
C THR A 653 6.19 18.26 58.99
N LEU A 654 6.34 17.36 58.01
CA LEU A 654 7.63 16.96 57.44
C LEU A 654 8.40 18.15 56.85
N ARG A 655 7.69 19.15 56.34
CA ARG A 655 8.26 20.35 55.72
C ARG A 655 8.40 21.55 56.66
N ASP A 656 7.70 21.54 57.79
CA ASP A 656 7.73 22.64 58.76
C ASP A 656 9.11 22.72 59.42
N PRO A 657 9.91 23.79 59.16
CA PRO A 657 11.21 23.98 59.80
C PRO A 657 11.10 24.06 61.33
N HIS A 658 9.95 24.48 61.86
CA HIS A 658 9.68 24.64 63.27
C HIS A 658 9.11 23.38 63.95
N ALA A 659 8.99 22.25 63.24
CA ALA A 659 8.53 20.99 63.82
C ALA A 659 9.62 20.25 64.62
N GLY A 660 10.90 20.60 64.43
CA GLY A 660 12.04 19.93 65.06
C GLY A 660 12.42 18.61 64.37
N GLY A 661 13.70 18.23 64.45
CA GLY A 661 14.26 17.05 63.77
C GLY A 661 13.54 15.73 64.07
N PRO A 662 13.34 15.36 65.36
CA PRO A 662 12.69 14.10 65.73
C PRO A 662 11.24 13.96 65.24
N LEU A 663 10.44 15.04 65.28
CA LEU A 663 9.05 15.03 64.82
C LEU A 663 8.97 14.89 63.29
N ARG A 664 9.85 15.58 62.54
CA ARG A 664 9.94 15.43 61.08
C ARG A 664 10.35 14.00 60.68
N ALA A 665 11.33 13.43 61.38
CA ALA A 665 11.77 12.06 61.14
C ALA A 665 10.65 11.05 61.43
N LEU A 666 9.88 11.24 62.50
CA LEU A 666 8.73 10.39 62.80
C LEU A 666 7.59 10.55 61.79
N ALA A 667 7.32 11.79 61.34
CA ALA A 667 6.30 12.05 60.33
C ALA A 667 6.65 11.37 59.00
N HIS A 668 7.92 11.40 58.59
CA HIS A 668 8.42 10.68 57.42
C HIS A 668 8.23 9.17 57.56
N ALA A 669 8.70 8.58 58.67
CA ALA A 669 8.58 7.15 58.92
C ALA A 669 7.12 6.68 58.97
N LEU A 670 6.21 7.50 59.52
CA LEU A 670 4.79 7.23 59.50
C LEU A 670 4.21 7.28 58.09
N LEU A 671 4.54 8.30 57.28
CA LEU A 671 4.08 8.38 55.89
C LEU A 671 4.52 7.16 55.09
N ASP A 672 5.79 6.75 55.20
CA ASP A 672 6.33 5.58 54.49
C ASP A 672 5.66 4.27 54.91
N ALA A 673 5.24 4.17 56.17
CA ALA A 673 4.50 3.01 56.70
C ALA A 673 2.98 3.09 56.42
N GLY A 674 2.51 4.10 55.69
CA GLY A 674 1.09 4.34 55.46
C GLY A 674 0.33 4.76 56.72
N GLY A 675 0.98 5.42 57.68
CA GLY A 675 0.41 5.93 58.92
C GLY A 675 0.17 4.86 60.01
N LEU A 676 0.73 3.66 59.84
CA LEU A 676 0.60 2.52 60.75
C LEU A 676 1.96 1.82 60.90
N MET A 677 2.54 1.84 62.10
CA MET A 677 3.82 1.16 62.33
C MET A 677 3.95 0.61 63.76
N PRO A 678 4.74 -0.46 63.99
CA PRO A 678 5.00 -0.96 65.33
C PRO A 678 5.73 0.08 66.18
N ARG A 679 5.29 0.29 67.43
CA ARG A 679 5.95 1.24 68.35
C ARG A 679 7.40 0.92 68.59
N ARG A 680 7.75 -0.37 68.65
CA ARG A 680 9.13 -0.82 68.80
C ARG A 680 10.03 -0.37 67.64
N ALA A 681 9.51 -0.31 66.42
CA ALA A 681 10.29 0.14 65.26
C ALA A 681 10.62 1.65 65.34
N ALA A 682 9.74 2.44 65.95
CA ALA A 682 9.91 3.88 66.15
C ALA A 682 10.41 4.26 67.56
N ALA A 683 10.88 3.30 68.38
CA ALA A 683 11.17 3.56 69.80
C ALA A 683 12.12 4.74 70.02
N HIS A 684 13.25 4.76 69.30
CA HIS A 684 14.24 5.83 69.36
C HIS A 684 13.69 7.21 68.91
N LEU A 685 12.79 7.24 67.92
CA LEU A 685 12.15 8.47 67.45
C LEU A 685 11.14 8.98 68.48
N VAL A 686 10.35 8.08 69.08
CA VAL A 686 9.36 8.41 70.11
C VAL A 686 10.00 8.89 71.40
N GLU A 687 11.11 8.27 71.81
CA GLU A 687 11.90 8.68 72.99
C GLU A 687 12.53 10.06 72.80
N ALA A 688 12.95 10.40 71.58
CA ALA A 688 13.50 11.71 71.23
C ALA A 688 12.45 12.84 71.12
N LEU A 689 11.14 12.55 71.21
CA LEU A 689 10.10 13.58 71.21
C LEU A 689 9.95 14.24 72.59
N ASP A 690 10.09 15.57 72.60
CA ASP A 690 9.74 16.40 73.75
C ASP A 690 8.22 16.49 73.97
N GLY A 691 7.81 17.18 75.05
CA GLY A 691 6.42 17.33 75.43
C GLY A 691 5.56 18.06 74.39
N ASP A 692 6.11 19.04 73.68
CA ASP A 692 5.35 19.84 72.71
C ASP A 692 5.22 19.14 71.36
N ALA A 693 6.25 18.41 70.92
CA ALA A 693 6.19 17.54 69.75
C ALA A 693 5.17 16.42 69.94
N ARG A 694 5.06 15.85 71.15
CA ARG A 694 4.00 14.87 71.48
C ARG A 694 2.60 15.49 71.43
N LYS A 695 2.41 16.72 71.93
CA LYS A 695 1.13 17.44 71.82
C LYS A 695 0.77 17.71 70.36
N ARG A 696 1.74 18.15 69.54
CA ARG A 696 1.53 18.37 68.08
C ARG A 696 1.13 17.08 67.39
N LEU A 697 1.85 15.98 67.61
CA LEU A 697 1.52 14.67 67.03
C LEU A 697 0.09 14.21 67.39
N ARG A 698 -0.34 14.46 68.63
CA ARG A 698 -1.71 14.17 69.07
C ARG A 698 -2.76 15.04 68.38
N LYS A 699 -2.46 16.33 68.13
CA LYS A 699 -3.32 17.24 67.34
C LYS A 699 -3.46 16.80 65.88
N LEU A 700 -2.44 16.15 65.31
CA LEU A 700 -2.49 15.54 63.97
C LEU A 700 -3.34 14.26 63.92
N GLY A 701 -3.89 13.80 65.05
CA GLY A 701 -4.70 12.59 65.14
C GLY A 701 -3.91 11.28 65.20
N VAL A 702 -2.58 11.35 65.40
CA VAL A 702 -1.73 10.17 65.58
C VAL A 702 -1.70 9.77 67.06
N THR A 703 -1.98 8.50 67.31
CA THR A 703 -1.93 7.88 68.64
C THR A 703 -0.60 7.16 68.82
N ILE A 704 0.17 7.55 69.84
CA ILE A 704 1.30 6.76 70.34
C ILE A 704 0.69 5.67 71.25
N GLY A 705 0.32 4.55 70.66
CA GLY A 705 -0.28 3.43 71.38
C GLY A 705 0.74 2.60 72.16
N THR A 706 0.26 1.55 72.81
CA THR A 706 1.11 0.65 73.61
C THR A 706 1.99 -0.22 72.71
N LEU A 707 1.43 -0.76 71.63
CA LEU A 707 2.13 -1.65 70.68
C LEU A 707 2.41 -1.00 69.31
N ASP A 708 1.60 -0.02 68.91
CA ASP A 708 1.61 0.57 67.56
C ASP A 708 1.52 2.10 67.63
N LEU A 709 2.11 2.77 66.63
CA LEU A 709 1.77 4.14 66.28
C LEU A 709 0.81 4.10 65.10
N PHE A 710 -0.34 4.76 65.26
CA PHE A 710 -1.37 4.77 64.23
C PHE A 710 -2.27 5.98 64.33
N ALA A 711 -2.94 6.34 63.24
CA ALA A 711 -4.03 7.31 63.28
C ALA A 711 -5.38 6.59 63.12
N PRO A 712 -6.28 6.64 64.13
CA PRO A 712 -7.57 5.94 64.08
C PRO A 712 -8.43 6.31 62.86
N ALA A 713 -8.32 7.55 62.38
CA ALA A 713 -9.06 8.02 61.21
C ALA A 713 -8.74 7.22 59.93
N LEU A 714 -7.52 6.67 59.81
CA LEU A 714 -7.08 5.88 58.66
C LEU A 714 -7.70 4.46 58.61
N LEU A 715 -8.34 4.03 59.70
CA LEU A 715 -8.99 2.72 59.79
C LEU A 715 -10.47 2.77 59.39
N LYS A 716 -11.04 3.97 59.18
CA LYS A 716 -12.41 4.13 58.70
C LYS A 716 -12.52 3.61 57.25
N PRO A 717 -13.65 3.00 56.82
CA PRO A 717 -13.74 2.31 55.53
C PRO A 717 -13.21 3.09 54.32
N GLY A 718 -13.64 4.36 54.15
CA GLY A 718 -13.20 5.20 53.03
C GLY A 718 -11.70 5.55 53.06
N ALA A 719 -11.15 5.83 54.25
CA ALA A 719 -9.72 6.11 54.42
C ALA A 719 -8.88 4.84 54.27
N ALA A 720 -9.34 3.72 54.81
CA ALA A 720 -8.69 2.42 54.69
C ALA A 720 -8.63 1.96 53.23
N ARG A 721 -9.71 2.14 52.46
CA ARG A 721 -9.72 1.87 51.02
C ARG A 721 -8.67 2.72 50.29
N TRP A 722 -8.75 4.04 50.38
CA TRP A 722 -7.80 4.94 49.72
C TRP A 722 -6.35 4.69 50.11
N ARG A 723 -6.10 4.38 51.39
CA ARG A 723 -4.80 4.00 51.87
C ARG A 723 -4.31 2.70 51.23
N ARG A 724 -5.15 1.66 51.11
CA ARG A 724 -4.78 0.40 50.44
C ARG A 724 -4.42 0.65 48.98
N GLU A 725 -5.25 1.40 48.26
CA GLU A 725 -5.02 1.77 46.85
C GLU A 725 -3.66 2.46 46.69
N LEU A 726 -3.44 3.52 47.47
CA LEU A 726 -2.21 4.32 47.42
C LEU A 726 -0.97 3.51 47.81
N MET A 727 -1.09 2.62 48.80
CA MET A 727 0.00 1.74 49.24
C MET A 727 0.23 0.54 48.31
N GLY A 728 -0.59 0.35 47.28
CA GLY A 728 -0.53 -0.82 46.39
C GLY A 728 -0.77 -2.15 47.12
N LEU A 729 -1.59 -2.14 48.16
CA LEU A 729 -1.88 -3.34 48.95
C LEU A 729 -3.00 -4.14 48.27
N ALA A 730 -2.61 -5.29 47.71
CA ALA A 730 -3.56 -6.27 47.18
C ALA A 730 -4.24 -7.04 48.33
N GLU A 731 -5.45 -7.52 48.06
CA GLU A 731 -6.28 -8.36 48.96
C GLU A 731 -6.73 -7.65 50.26
N ALA A 732 -8.00 -7.26 50.27
CA ALA A 732 -8.61 -6.47 51.34
C ALA A 732 -9.54 -7.32 52.22
N PRO A 733 -9.48 -7.20 53.55
CA PRO A 733 -10.55 -7.73 54.40
C PRO A 733 -11.84 -6.96 54.16
N ARG A 734 -12.99 -7.61 54.46
CA ARG A 734 -14.32 -6.99 54.37
C ARG A 734 -14.35 -5.67 55.13
N ASP A 735 -14.94 -4.64 54.53
CA ASP A 735 -15.07 -3.33 55.18
C ASP A 735 -15.80 -3.47 56.51
N GLY A 736 -15.28 -2.79 57.55
CA GLY A 736 -15.82 -2.86 58.92
C GLY A 736 -15.31 -4.04 59.76
N ALA A 737 -14.51 -4.96 59.21
CA ALA A 737 -13.92 -6.05 59.99
C ALA A 737 -13.15 -5.55 61.22
N SER A 738 -13.33 -6.24 62.34
CA SER A 738 -12.72 -5.91 63.64
C SER A 738 -11.72 -6.99 64.09
N VAL A 739 -12.03 -8.26 63.79
CA VAL A 739 -11.20 -9.43 64.07
C VAL A 739 -11.24 -10.36 62.85
N LEU A 740 -10.10 -10.92 62.49
CA LEU A 740 -9.92 -11.83 61.36
C LEU A 740 -9.21 -13.11 61.85
N ALA A 741 -9.40 -14.23 61.15
CA ALA A 741 -8.55 -15.40 61.36
C ALA A 741 -7.13 -15.10 60.88
N ARG A 742 -6.11 -15.58 61.60
CA ARG A 742 -4.71 -15.41 61.19
C ARG A 742 -4.47 -16.10 59.86
N GLY A 743 -3.75 -15.42 58.95
CA GLY A 743 -3.48 -15.91 57.60
C GLY A 743 -4.56 -15.54 56.58
N THR A 744 -5.67 -14.91 57.00
CA THR A 744 -6.60 -14.28 56.05
C THR A 744 -5.84 -13.21 55.25
N PRO A 745 -6.01 -13.13 53.92
CA PRO A 745 -5.49 -12.03 53.13
C PRO A 745 -5.85 -10.66 53.72
N GLY A 746 -4.84 -9.81 53.91
CA GLY A 746 -5.00 -8.50 54.56
C GLY A 746 -5.20 -8.53 56.08
N ALA A 747 -4.92 -9.65 56.76
CA ALA A 747 -4.90 -9.75 58.23
C ALA A 747 -3.52 -9.39 58.81
N ASP A 748 -2.95 -8.25 58.40
CA ASP A 748 -1.63 -7.78 58.79
C ASP A 748 -1.60 -6.26 59.08
N LEU A 749 -0.46 -5.79 59.60
CA LEU A 749 -0.32 -4.42 60.08
C LEU A 749 -0.44 -3.38 58.94
N PRO A 750 0.12 -3.62 57.74
CA PRO A 750 -0.16 -2.81 56.56
C PRO A 750 -1.64 -2.69 56.23
N HIS A 751 -2.53 -3.59 56.65
CA HIS A 751 -3.98 -3.45 56.46
C HIS A 751 -4.72 -2.91 57.70
N GLY A 752 -4.00 -2.59 58.78
CA GLY A 752 -4.56 -2.06 60.02
C GLY A 752 -4.90 -3.14 61.07
N PHE A 753 -4.44 -4.38 60.88
CA PHE A 753 -4.67 -5.50 61.78
C PHE A 753 -3.37 -6.01 62.42
N ARG A 754 -3.38 -6.29 63.71
CA ARG A 754 -2.23 -6.90 64.39
C ARG A 754 -2.45 -8.41 64.54
N PRO A 755 -1.60 -9.26 63.94
CA PRO A 755 -1.63 -10.70 64.18
C PRO A 755 -1.30 -11.04 65.65
N LEU A 756 -2.21 -11.72 66.33
CA LEU A 756 -2.14 -12.08 67.76
C LEU A 756 -2.66 -13.51 67.97
N GLY A 757 -1.75 -14.46 68.15
CA GLY A 757 -2.14 -15.87 68.33
C GLY A 757 -2.81 -16.42 67.06
N PRO A 758 -4.03 -17.00 67.15
CA PRO A 758 -4.80 -17.49 66.00
C PRO A 758 -5.66 -16.41 65.29
N GLN A 759 -5.77 -15.19 65.82
CA GLN A 759 -6.57 -14.10 65.23
C GLN A 759 -5.69 -12.89 64.84
N ALA A 760 -6.20 -12.01 64.00
CA ALA A 760 -5.64 -10.67 63.78
C ALA A 760 -6.70 -9.63 64.16
N VAL A 761 -6.30 -8.65 64.97
CA VAL A 761 -7.23 -7.70 65.61
C VAL A 761 -6.92 -6.29 65.14
N ARG A 762 -7.94 -5.49 64.83
CA ARG A 762 -7.73 -4.11 64.37
C ARG A 762 -7.01 -3.27 65.44
N VAL A 763 -6.03 -2.47 65.03
CA VAL A 763 -5.07 -1.85 65.96
C VAL A 763 -5.69 -0.87 66.96
N ASP A 764 -6.79 -0.19 66.60
CA ASP A 764 -7.56 0.67 67.51
C ASP A 764 -8.20 -0.12 68.66
N LEU A 765 -8.66 -1.33 68.36
CA LEU A 765 -9.25 -2.23 69.36
C LEU A 765 -8.19 -2.83 70.27
N VAL A 766 -7.02 -3.15 69.71
CA VAL A 766 -5.84 -3.57 70.48
C VAL A 766 -5.43 -2.49 71.49
N GLU A 767 -5.35 -1.22 71.05
CA GLU A 767 -5.02 -0.10 71.95
C GLU A 767 -6.11 0.14 73.01
N ARG A 768 -7.39 -0.05 72.65
CA ARG A 768 -8.51 0.07 73.62
C ARG A 768 -8.40 -0.97 74.74
N ILE A 769 -8.10 -2.22 74.40
CA ILE A 769 -7.86 -3.28 75.39
C ILE A 769 -6.61 -2.98 76.20
N ALA A 770 -5.53 -2.54 75.54
CA ALA A 770 -4.29 -2.19 76.20
C ALA A 770 -4.50 -1.11 77.27
N ARG A 771 -5.26 -0.06 76.95
CA ARG A 771 -5.59 1.01 77.89
C ARG A 771 -6.43 0.50 79.06
N ALA A 772 -7.50 -0.23 78.80
CA ALA A 772 -8.34 -0.81 79.85
C ALA A 772 -7.53 -1.72 80.81
N ALA A 773 -6.62 -2.54 80.29
CA ALA A 773 -5.73 -3.39 81.09
C ALA A 773 -4.71 -2.59 81.91
N HIS A 774 -4.18 -1.48 81.36
CA HIS A 774 -3.24 -0.62 82.09
C HIS A 774 -3.93 0.25 83.14
N ASP A 775 -5.16 0.69 82.92
CA ASP A 775 -5.92 1.54 83.86
C ASP A 775 -6.46 0.72 85.04
N SER A 776 -6.85 -0.54 84.80
CA SER A 776 -7.34 -1.46 85.84
C SER A 776 -6.24 -2.11 86.68
N ARG A 777 -4.95 -1.91 86.34
CA ARG A 777 -3.83 -2.55 87.06
C ARG A 777 -3.64 -1.94 88.45
N GLN A 778 -3.43 -2.79 89.45
CA GLN A 778 -3.07 -2.37 90.81
C GLN A 778 -1.56 -2.51 91.06
N GLY A 779 -0.76 -1.77 90.28
CA GLY A 779 0.70 -1.89 90.30
C GLY A 779 1.18 -3.26 89.80
N ARG A 780 1.97 -3.98 90.61
CA ARG A 780 2.45 -5.34 90.31
C ARG A 780 1.61 -6.44 91.00
N LYS A 781 0.41 -6.11 91.50
CA LYS A 781 -0.50 -7.10 92.11
C LYS A 781 -1.30 -7.83 91.02
N PRO A 782 -1.69 -9.10 91.23
CA PRO A 782 -2.62 -9.79 90.34
C PRO A 782 -3.96 -9.06 90.28
N PHE A 783 -4.47 -8.84 89.07
CA PHE A 783 -5.81 -8.29 88.83
C PHE A 783 -6.47 -8.99 87.65
N THR A 784 -7.79 -8.85 87.52
CA THR A 784 -8.55 -9.39 86.39
C THR A 784 -9.10 -8.22 85.57
N PRO A 785 -8.62 -7.98 84.34
CA PRO A 785 -9.25 -7.02 83.44
C PRO A 785 -10.70 -7.45 83.16
N ASP A 786 -11.59 -6.48 82.96
CA ASP A 786 -12.99 -6.76 82.61
C ASP A 786 -13.07 -7.63 81.33
N PRO A 787 -13.57 -8.87 81.41
CA PRO A 787 -13.66 -9.76 80.25
C PRO A 787 -14.68 -9.27 79.21
N ALA A 788 -15.66 -8.46 79.60
CA ALA A 788 -16.74 -8.01 78.71
C ALA A 788 -16.20 -7.26 77.47
N LEU A 789 -15.11 -6.51 77.62
CA LEU A 789 -14.48 -5.80 76.51
C LEU A 789 -13.82 -6.75 75.50
N ALA A 790 -13.12 -7.78 75.96
CA ALA A 790 -12.48 -8.76 75.08
C ALA A 790 -13.51 -9.65 74.38
N THR A 791 -14.56 -10.06 75.10
CA THR A 791 -15.67 -10.86 74.58
C THR A 791 -16.49 -10.08 73.55
N SER A 792 -16.83 -8.81 73.81
CA SER A 792 -17.58 -7.98 72.86
C SER A 792 -16.83 -7.67 71.56
N ILE A 793 -15.49 -7.71 71.59
CA ILE A 793 -14.64 -7.58 70.40
C ILE A 793 -14.56 -8.92 69.62
N GLY A 794 -14.87 -10.05 70.25
CA GLY A 794 -14.78 -11.39 69.66
C GLY A 794 -13.39 -12.03 69.78
N LEU A 795 -12.62 -11.67 70.80
CA LEU A 795 -11.31 -12.28 71.04
C LEU A 795 -11.44 -13.63 71.70
N ASN A 796 -10.72 -14.62 71.18
CA ASN A 796 -10.59 -15.90 71.86
C ASN A 796 -9.55 -15.81 73.01
N PRO A 797 -9.60 -16.74 73.97
CA PRO A 797 -8.71 -16.71 75.14
C PRO A 797 -7.22 -16.74 74.80
N GLU A 798 -6.82 -17.47 73.74
CA GLU A 798 -5.42 -17.57 73.32
C GLU A 798 -4.89 -16.25 72.74
N THR A 799 -5.67 -15.58 71.89
CA THR A 799 -5.37 -14.26 71.34
C THR A 799 -5.28 -13.22 72.45
N LEU A 800 -6.20 -13.24 73.41
CA LEU A 800 -6.14 -12.37 74.58
C LEU A 800 -4.87 -12.61 75.39
N ALA A 801 -4.50 -13.87 75.64
CA ALA A 801 -3.29 -14.20 76.38
C ALA A 801 -2.02 -13.73 75.67
N ARG A 802 -1.95 -13.88 74.34
CA ARG A 802 -0.84 -13.37 73.52
C ARG A 802 -0.77 -11.85 73.53
N LEU A 803 -1.92 -11.16 73.49
CA LEU A 803 -1.98 -9.70 73.60
C LEU A 803 -1.47 -9.24 74.97
N MET A 804 -1.98 -9.80 76.07
CA MET A 804 -1.56 -9.47 77.43
C MET A 804 -0.06 -9.70 77.64
N ALA A 805 0.50 -10.77 77.06
CA ALA A 805 1.94 -11.01 77.06
C ALA A 805 2.73 -9.91 76.33
N GLN A 806 2.29 -9.46 75.14
CA GLN A 806 2.94 -8.36 74.42
C GLN A 806 2.83 -7.01 75.15
N LEU A 807 1.77 -6.82 75.94
CA LEU A 807 1.57 -5.64 76.78
C LEU A 807 2.39 -5.64 78.09
N GLY A 808 3.15 -6.72 78.35
CA GLY A 808 4.01 -6.83 79.54
C GLY A 808 3.33 -7.45 80.76
N PHE A 809 2.21 -8.16 80.57
CA PHE A 809 1.54 -8.92 81.63
C PHE A 809 1.89 -10.41 81.57
N ARG A 810 1.89 -11.08 82.71
CA ARG A 810 1.98 -12.56 82.82
C ARG A 810 0.80 -13.11 83.61
N THR A 811 0.41 -14.34 83.31
CA THR A 811 -0.62 -15.07 84.06
C THR A 811 -0.15 -15.37 85.48
N ALA A 812 -0.95 -15.01 86.48
CA ALA A 812 -0.77 -15.43 87.87
C ALA A 812 -1.34 -16.85 88.09
N ARG A 813 -0.83 -17.57 89.10
CA ARG A 813 -1.43 -18.85 89.52
C ARG A 813 -2.86 -18.61 90.02
N THR A 814 -3.82 -19.36 89.47
CA THR A 814 -5.24 -19.33 89.84
C THR A 814 -5.70 -20.76 90.13
N GLN A 815 -6.74 -20.92 90.97
CA GLN A 815 -7.37 -22.23 91.22
C GLN A 815 -8.23 -22.63 90.02
N GLU A 816 -8.43 -23.93 89.83
CA GLU A 816 -9.19 -24.49 88.71
C GLU A 816 -10.63 -23.96 88.73
N GLY A 817 -11.05 -23.25 87.67
CA GLY A 817 -12.38 -22.62 87.57
C GLY A 817 -12.45 -21.11 87.82
N GLU A 818 -11.36 -20.46 88.28
CA GLU A 818 -11.30 -18.99 88.42
C GLU A 818 -10.89 -18.29 87.10
N PRO A 819 -11.38 -17.05 86.83
CA PRO A 819 -10.93 -16.28 85.67
C PRO A 819 -9.42 -15.95 85.75
N PRO A 820 -8.71 -15.92 84.62
CA PRO A 820 -7.26 -15.71 84.59
C PRO A 820 -6.88 -14.35 85.18
N ARG A 821 -6.03 -14.36 86.21
CA ARG A 821 -5.45 -13.16 86.83
C ARG A 821 -4.13 -12.79 86.15
N TRP A 822 -3.86 -11.50 86.01
CA TRP A 822 -2.70 -10.95 85.31
C TRP A 822 -1.83 -10.10 86.24
N ILE A 823 -0.51 -10.20 86.09
CA ILE A 823 0.48 -9.38 86.82
C ILE A 823 1.29 -8.58 85.80
N TRP A 824 1.36 -7.26 85.96
CA TRP A 824 2.23 -6.42 85.13
C TRP A 824 3.70 -6.56 85.57
N GLN A 825 4.58 -6.95 84.64
CA GLN A 825 6.01 -7.09 84.88
C GLN A 825 6.86 -6.07 84.11
N GLY A 826 6.20 -5.18 83.36
CA GLY A 826 6.86 -4.24 82.46
C GLY A 826 7.04 -4.83 81.05
N LEU A 827 7.23 -3.94 80.09
CA LEU A 827 7.57 -4.34 78.73
C LEU A 827 9.03 -4.81 78.69
N THR A 828 9.30 -5.93 78.01
CA THR A 828 10.68 -6.34 77.71
C THR A 828 11.37 -5.21 76.94
N PRO A 829 12.50 -4.67 77.43
CA PRO A 829 13.23 -3.62 76.73
C PRO A 829 13.58 -4.08 75.31
N ALA A 830 13.46 -3.19 74.34
CA ALA A 830 14.02 -3.45 73.02
C ALA A 830 15.54 -3.60 73.16
N ALA A 831 16.12 -4.64 72.56
CA ALA A 831 17.57 -4.76 72.49
C ALA A 831 18.13 -3.48 71.85
N LYS A 832 19.06 -2.80 72.54
CA LYS A 832 19.71 -1.62 71.97
C LYS A 832 20.34 -2.03 70.63
N PRO A 833 20.13 -1.26 69.55
CA PRO A 833 20.79 -1.56 68.28
C PRO A 833 22.30 -1.62 68.53
N LYS A 834 22.93 -2.73 68.17
CA LYS A 834 24.39 -2.85 68.19
C LYS A 834 24.92 -1.75 67.27
N ALA A 835 25.81 -0.89 67.79
CA ALA A 835 26.51 0.06 66.95
C ALA A 835 27.17 -0.71 65.78
N PRO A 836 27.08 -0.21 64.54
CA PRO A 836 27.78 -0.84 63.43
C PRO A 836 29.28 -0.93 63.78
N PRO A 837 29.97 -2.01 63.38
CA PRO A 837 31.40 -2.16 63.63
C PRO A 837 32.16 -0.95 63.07
N SER A 838 33.15 -0.46 63.82
CA SER A 838 33.90 0.79 63.60
C SER A 838 34.74 0.85 62.30
N ASN A 839 34.61 -0.14 61.40
CA ASN A 839 35.45 -0.30 60.21
C ASN A 839 34.69 -0.13 58.88
N ASN A 840 33.56 0.58 58.86
CA ASN A 840 32.87 0.93 57.62
C ASN A 840 33.00 2.44 57.33
N ALA A 841 33.18 2.81 56.07
CA ALA A 841 33.39 4.17 55.56
C ALA A 841 32.29 5.19 55.97
N PHE A 842 31.15 4.74 56.49
CA PHE A 842 30.07 5.58 56.99
C PHE A 842 30.17 5.94 58.48
N ALA A 843 31.19 5.47 59.21
CA ALA A 843 31.40 5.81 60.63
C ALA A 843 31.63 7.32 60.86
N ALA A 844 32.15 8.03 59.85
CA ALA A 844 32.39 9.48 59.92
C ALA A 844 31.11 10.34 60.00
N LEU A 845 29.93 9.80 59.63
CA LEU A 845 28.66 10.53 59.67
C LEU A 845 28.02 10.56 61.07
N ALA A 846 28.44 9.68 61.99
CA ALA A 846 27.90 9.65 63.35
C ALA A 846 28.33 10.86 64.20
N GLY A 847 29.41 11.55 63.82
CA GLY A 847 29.93 12.75 64.49
C GLY A 847 29.29 14.07 64.03
N LEU A 848 28.39 14.08 63.05
CA LEU A 848 27.76 15.30 62.50
C LEU A 848 26.39 15.62 63.11
N ARG A 849 26.10 15.14 64.33
CA ARG A 849 24.92 15.56 65.10
C ARG A 849 25.27 16.83 65.89
N ASP A 850 25.38 17.95 65.18
CA ASP A 850 25.08 19.31 65.65
C ASP A 850 25.13 20.23 64.42
N GLY A 851 23.95 20.53 63.89
CA GLY A 851 23.73 21.31 62.66
C GLY A 851 22.25 21.40 62.31
#